data_AF-A0A354PJQ1-F1
#
_entry.id   AF-A0A354PJQ1-F1
#
_cell.length_a   1.000
_cell.length_b   1.000
_cell.length_c   1.000
_cell.angle_alpha   90.00
_cell.angle_beta   90.00
_cell.angle_gamma   90.00
#
_symmetry.space_group_name_H-M   'P 1'
#
loop_
_entity.id
_entity.type
_entity.pdbx_description
1 polymer ?
#
loop_
_entity_poly.entity_id
_entity_poly.type
_entity_poly.pdbx_seq_one_letter_code
_entity_poly.pdbx_strand_id
1 'polypeptide(L)'
;MACACLPTKSWSADVMTTFFARYCVECHGDSNQEATLDLIALPRDFADADHGRRWIKIHDRITSGEMPPRDAPQPTASERTAILAALSQSLLDAERETAKDVPRLRRLTRSEYENTIRDLFDMPGIALSGNLPADGSTHGFDKHPEALDVSHVNVAKYLEAADHILNYSIAPRPEPPTIQRRFISLANRGGFIAHIIMNGDGLLLKDKQPDPDFPPAAEQNHFDQGAHEQWGSFRNGAAVGVFRHEDESVSPYFAEHVTIYPARYRVKTSLWSFQWDQGKMLPGRGTEAARLSVVQLTGDGRGGQHPSYALGYFDAPDTQSREHDLVVWLNHNEIIGFNAASLAPAANYYKKRRAMEFTGPGIAVDWLDIEGPLYESWPPQSHRLLLGDLPMGEFKSEQQTGVRPPTRRRPRQIGAGMNRPDPEPGLWTVQSDDPLGDADRLLASFLPKLFRRPVADDVRNQYVQIVRERLESGDCFELAMRAAYTNALVAPDFLYHIEPAEKSDDYALACRLSYFLWNTLPDETLARHAAAGDLHQPKVLHAQIERLLGDPRSQRFVNDFVGQWLKLKDIAATDPDNKLYPEFSSYLQDSMVAETRAYFRHLIDNDLDAAYLVKSPLVMINQKLANHYGIEGVAGTEVRPVPLPSDCPRGGFLTQAAILKITANGTTTSPVPRGAFVLERLLGEQPEPPPPNVAAIEPDVRGATTVRDQLAKHREHAVCASCHQRIDPPGFALESFDVIGGFRDRYRSIGEGELAQRGSIDPMIGISFRLGPPVDSSGQLSDGRKFSGIRQYQEIIAADSTRLLQNLAQQLAVYAIGRSGRFTDRASIQEVVRRTESRGGGIRTLINELIHSPLFTGETAAIERPVDLPKSKNALFEANNITGRMMMTATLADIKSPAIAKVEPTPAMVPVADFAFDNNSSLQVQIRGLFIPERGDDFRRLIDQFPETRLLDLDYETAAATIAYASESDLFRGAKPEQIIERLNNRVRQLSDQTLGVVARSSVPREKLQRVELGIVGLDCKACSLGVYNVLSRIEGVEQATASFHDGQAIAWINPEKTNREA
;
A
#
# COMPACT_ATOMS: atom_id res chain seq x y z
N MET A 1 -29.52 -59.97 -26.56
CA MET A 1 -29.89 -59.38 -25.25
C MET A 1 -29.02 -58.15 -25.05
N ALA A 2 -29.60 -56.97 -25.21
CA ALA A 2 -28.91 -55.69 -25.10
C ALA A 2 -28.74 -55.30 -23.63
N CYS A 3 -27.53 -54.94 -23.22
CA CYS A 3 -27.24 -54.27 -21.96
C CYS A 3 -27.07 -52.79 -22.28
N ALA A 4 -28.03 -51.97 -21.85
CA ALA A 4 -28.06 -50.54 -22.11
C ALA A 4 -27.25 -49.76 -21.07
N CYS A 5 -26.35 -48.89 -21.53
CA CYS A 5 -25.72 -47.85 -20.74
C CYS A 5 -26.77 -46.86 -20.19
N LEU A 6 -26.69 -46.54 -18.90
CA LEU A 6 -27.47 -45.48 -18.26
C LEU A 6 -26.76 -44.10 -18.38
N PRO A 7 -27.48 -42.99 -18.60
CA PRO A 7 -26.93 -41.64 -18.60
C PRO A 7 -26.86 -41.07 -17.17
N THR A 8 -25.72 -40.50 -16.78
CA THR A 8 -25.45 -39.96 -15.43
C THR A 8 -26.00 -38.55 -15.16
N LYS A 9 -26.57 -37.86 -16.16
CA LYS A 9 -27.07 -36.48 -16.01
C LYS A 9 -28.43 -36.34 -15.32
N SER A 10 -29.27 -37.39 -15.24
CA SER A 10 -30.64 -37.24 -14.72
C SER A 10 -30.76 -37.37 -13.19
N TRP A 11 -29.75 -37.93 -12.51
CA TRP A 11 -29.83 -38.26 -11.08
C TRP A 11 -29.59 -37.05 -10.15
N SER A 12 -28.77 -36.09 -10.56
CA SER A 12 -28.40 -34.93 -9.73
C SER A 12 -29.51 -33.87 -9.63
N ALA A 13 -30.25 -33.63 -10.72
CA ALA A 13 -31.34 -32.65 -10.76
C ALA A 13 -32.52 -33.04 -9.85
N ASP A 14 -32.77 -34.34 -9.69
CA ASP A 14 -33.87 -34.89 -8.89
C ASP A 14 -33.57 -34.81 -7.38
N VAL A 15 -32.32 -35.09 -6.99
CA VAL A 15 -31.82 -34.93 -5.61
C VAL A 15 -31.90 -33.48 -5.13
N MET A 16 -31.45 -32.53 -5.96
CA MET A 16 -31.51 -31.10 -5.62
C MET A 16 -32.96 -30.62 -5.44
N THR A 17 -33.84 -30.96 -6.37
CA THR A 17 -35.23 -30.51 -6.35
C THR A 17 -35.98 -31.05 -5.13
N THR A 18 -35.78 -32.34 -4.83
CA THR A 18 -36.42 -32.99 -3.68
C THR A 18 -35.90 -32.44 -2.34
N PHE A 19 -34.60 -32.21 -2.23
CA PHE A 19 -33.99 -31.67 -1.00
C PHE A 19 -34.51 -30.25 -0.70
N PHE A 20 -34.42 -29.32 -1.65
CA PHE A 20 -34.82 -27.94 -1.42
C PHE A 20 -36.32 -27.81 -1.17
N ALA A 21 -37.15 -28.56 -1.91
CA ALA A 21 -38.60 -28.57 -1.69
C ALA A 21 -38.99 -29.03 -0.28
N ARG A 22 -38.26 -29.99 0.27
CA ARG A 22 -38.55 -30.57 1.59
C ARG A 22 -38.02 -29.75 2.76
N TYR A 23 -36.85 -29.14 2.61
CA TYR A 23 -36.10 -28.57 3.74
C TYR A 23 -35.88 -27.05 3.66
N CYS A 24 -36.15 -26.40 2.53
CA CYS A 24 -35.77 -25.00 2.33
C CYS A 24 -36.91 -24.12 1.80
N VAL A 25 -37.78 -24.63 0.93
CA VAL A 25 -38.82 -23.82 0.24
C VAL A 25 -39.86 -23.25 1.20
N GLU A 26 -40.11 -23.86 2.36
CA GLU A 26 -41.04 -23.32 3.36
C GLU A 26 -40.65 -21.92 3.85
N CYS A 27 -39.34 -21.65 3.98
CA CYS A 27 -38.80 -20.36 4.42
C CYS A 27 -38.19 -19.53 3.27
N HIS A 28 -37.85 -20.16 2.14
CA HIS A 28 -37.17 -19.54 0.99
C HIS A 28 -37.98 -19.62 -0.32
N GLY A 29 -39.32 -19.67 -0.22
CA GLY A 29 -40.25 -19.65 -1.34
C GLY A 29 -41.12 -18.39 -1.37
N ASP A 30 -41.97 -18.27 -2.40
CA ASP A 30 -42.84 -17.12 -2.69
C ASP A 30 -43.73 -16.67 -1.51
N SER A 31 -44.20 -17.61 -0.68
CA SER A 31 -45.25 -17.35 0.30
C SER A 31 -44.80 -16.82 1.67
N ASN A 32 -43.50 -16.86 2.01
CA ASN A 32 -42.98 -16.43 3.32
C ASN A 32 -41.63 -15.71 3.17
N GLN A 33 -41.63 -14.38 3.24
CA GLN A 33 -40.41 -13.55 3.20
C GLN A 33 -39.71 -13.46 4.57
N GLU A 34 -39.46 -14.59 5.24
CA GLU A 34 -38.60 -14.58 6.44
C GLU A 34 -37.12 -14.36 6.10
N ALA A 35 -36.74 -14.51 4.83
CA ALA A 35 -35.38 -14.31 4.32
C ALA A 35 -35.33 -13.65 2.94
N THR A 36 -34.22 -12.98 2.63
CA THR A 36 -33.97 -12.25 1.36
C THR A 36 -33.61 -13.17 0.16
N LEU A 37 -33.73 -14.49 0.31
CA LEU A 37 -33.34 -15.49 -0.70
C LEU A 37 -34.58 -16.27 -1.15
N ASP A 38 -34.93 -16.15 -2.44
CA ASP A 38 -35.95 -16.95 -3.12
C ASP A 38 -35.27 -18.07 -3.94
N LEU A 39 -35.40 -19.31 -3.47
CA LEU A 39 -34.83 -20.49 -4.11
C LEU A 39 -35.64 -20.98 -5.33
N ILE A 40 -36.89 -20.56 -5.46
CA ILE A 40 -37.75 -20.89 -6.60
C ILE A 40 -37.36 -20.01 -7.79
N ALA A 41 -37.12 -18.72 -7.54
CA ALA A 41 -36.74 -17.76 -8.56
C ALA A 41 -35.24 -17.81 -8.94
N LEU A 42 -34.36 -18.35 -8.09
CA LEU A 42 -32.92 -18.43 -8.36
C LEU A 42 -32.60 -19.42 -9.50
N PRO A 43 -32.10 -18.95 -10.66
CA PRO A 43 -31.76 -19.84 -11.77
C PRO A 43 -30.65 -20.82 -11.38
N ARG A 44 -30.75 -22.06 -11.86
CA ARG A 44 -29.71 -23.09 -11.72
C ARG A 44 -28.63 -22.98 -12.79
N ASP A 45 -28.30 -21.74 -13.17
CA ASP A 45 -27.16 -21.44 -14.02
C ASP A 45 -25.96 -21.18 -13.13
N PHE A 46 -25.14 -22.22 -12.90
CA PHE A 46 -23.96 -22.12 -12.05
C PHE A 46 -22.78 -21.40 -12.74
N ALA A 47 -22.86 -21.19 -14.06
CA ALA A 47 -21.80 -20.54 -14.83
C ALA A 47 -21.94 -19.01 -14.84
N ASP A 48 -23.16 -18.50 -14.65
CA ASP A 48 -23.37 -17.07 -14.37
C ASP A 48 -22.71 -16.66 -13.05
N ALA A 49 -22.00 -15.53 -13.04
CA ALA A 49 -21.18 -15.11 -11.91
C ALA A 49 -22.02 -14.75 -10.67
N ASP A 50 -23.22 -14.21 -10.84
CA ASP A 50 -24.09 -13.81 -9.73
C ASP A 50 -24.84 -15.01 -9.16
N HIS A 51 -25.42 -15.83 -10.03
CA HIS A 51 -26.09 -17.06 -9.63
C HIS A 51 -25.10 -18.05 -8.99
N GLY A 52 -23.94 -18.26 -9.60
CA GLY A 52 -22.87 -19.12 -9.08
C GLY A 52 -22.44 -18.71 -7.66
N ARG A 53 -22.21 -17.41 -7.42
CA ARG A 53 -21.89 -16.89 -6.07
C ARG A 53 -22.98 -17.19 -5.04
N ARG A 54 -24.26 -17.04 -5.41
CA ARG A 54 -25.39 -17.38 -4.54
C ARG A 54 -25.44 -18.88 -4.24
N TRP A 55 -25.22 -19.73 -5.24
CA TRP A 55 -25.19 -21.19 -5.06
C TRP A 55 -24.00 -21.66 -4.21
N ILE A 56 -22.83 -21.03 -4.32
CA ILE A 56 -21.70 -21.26 -3.40
C ILE A 56 -22.11 -20.90 -1.96
N LYS A 57 -22.76 -19.74 -1.75
CA LYS A 57 -23.26 -19.36 -0.42
C LYS A 57 -24.24 -20.38 0.14
N ILE A 58 -25.18 -20.88 -0.68
CA ILE A 58 -26.14 -21.93 -0.28
C ILE A 58 -25.39 -23.21 0.12
N HIS A 59 -24.45 -23.67 -0.72
CA HIS A 59 -23.61 -24.82 -0.42
C HIS A 59 -22.89 -24.66 0.93
N ASP A 60 -22.33 -23.48 1.20
CA ASP A 60 -21.55 -23.21 2.41
C ASP A 60 -22.41 -23.19 3.67
N ARG A 61 -23.64 -22.65 3.60
CA ARG A 61 -24.60 -22.66 4.72
C ARG A 61 -25.12 -24.06 5.05
N ILE A 62 -25.30 -24.91 4.05
CA ILE A 62 -25.65 -26.33 4.25
C ILE A 62 -24.45 -27.08 4.86
N THR A 63 -23.24 -26.78 4.38
CA THR A 63 -21.99 -27.38 4.87
C THR A 63 -21.73 -27.02 6.33
N SER A 64 -21.90 -25.75 6.71
CA SER A 64 -21.74 -25.28 8.09
C SER A 64 -22.84 -25.79 9.04
N GLY A 65 -23.92 -26.36 8.48
CA GLY A 65 -25.08 -26.82 9.22
C GLY A 65 -25.95 -25.69 9.79
N GLU A 66 -25.76 -24.46 9.31
CA GLU A 66 -26.61 -23.32 9.62
C GLU A 66 -27.99 -23.46 8.97
N MET A 67 -28.02 -24.07 7.78
CA MET A 67 -29.26 -24.33 7.05
C MET A 67 -29.47 -25.84 6.85
N PRO A 68 -30.68 -26.36 7.13
CA PRO A 68 -31.83 -25.68 7.74
C PRO A 68 -31.61 -25.28 9.21
N PRO A 69 -32.29 -24.25 9.75
CA PRO A 69 -32.12 -23.82 11.14
C PRO A 69 -32.62 -24.88 12.14
N ARG A 70 -32.15 -24.83 13.38
CA ARG A 70 -32.33 -25.92 14.38
C ARG A 70 -33.79 -26.27 14.68
N ASP A 71 -34.69 -25.33 14.50
CA ASP A 71 -36.14 -25.41 14.69
C ASP A 71 -36.90 -25.90 13.45
N ALA A 72 -36.24 -26.00 12.29
CA ALA A 72 -36.79 -26.56 11.06
C ALA A 72 -36.48 -28.06 10.89
N PRO A 73 -37.23 -28.78 10.02
CA PRO A 73 -36.92 -30.17 9.67
C PRO A 73 -35.47 -30.35 9.21
N GLN A 74 -34.74 -31.25 9.88
CA GLN A 74 -33.33 -31.50 9.60
C GLN A 74 -33.14 -32.67 8.62
N PRO A 75 -32.26 -32.54 7.61
CA PRO A 75 -31.92 -33.64 6.73
C PRO A 75 -31.09 -34.71 7.47
N THR A 76 -31.22 -35.97 7.05
CA THR A 76 -30.32 -37.03 7.51
C THR A 76 -28.89 -36.76 7.03
N ALA A 77 -27.88 -37.35 7.71
CA ALA A 77 -26.49 -37.24 7.29
C ALA A 77 -26.28 -37.67 5.82
N SER A 78 -26.96 -38.74 5.39
CA SER A 78 -26.90 -39.22 4.00
C SER A 78 -27.53 -38.24 3.00
N GLU A 79 -28.69 -37.64 3.32
CA GLU A 79 -29.32 -36.64 2.46
C GLU A 79 -28.45 -35.37 2.35
N ARG A 80 -27.85 -34.92 3.48
CA ARG A 80 -26.93 -33.78 3.49
C ARG A 80 -25.68 -34.06 2.64
N THR A 81 -25.06 -35.23 2.77
CA THR A 81 -23.92 -35.61 1.93
C THR A 81 -24.30 -35.67 0.45
N ALA A 82 -25.47 -36.20 0.12
CA ALA A 82 -25.93 -36.31 -1.27
C ALA A 82 -26.17 -34.93 -1.92
N ILE A 83 -26.82 -34.00 -1.22
CA ILE A 83 -27.05 -32.65 -1.76
C ILE A 83 -25.75 -31.86 -1.92
N LEU A 84 -24.84 -31.94 -0.95
CA LEU A 84 -23.55 -31.25 -1.01
C LEU A 84 -22.69 -31.78 -2.14
N ALA A 85 -22.69 -33.10 -2.37
CA ALA A 85 -22.01 -33.71 -3.51
C ALA A 85 -22.60 -33.25 -4.85
N ALA A 86 -23.93 -33.18 -4.97
CA ALA A 86 -24.60 -32.72 -6.18
C ALA A 86 -24.29 -31.24 -6.48
N LEU A 87 -24.42 -30.35 -5.49
CA LEU A 87 -24.08 -28.93 -5.63
C LEU A 87 -22.61 -28.74 -5.96
N SER A 88 -21.72 -29.44 -5.26
CA SER A 88 -20.27 -29.38 -5.50
C SER A 88 -19.96 -29.77 -6.94
N GLN A 89 -20.54 -30.86 -7.44
CA GLN A 89 -20.30 -31.31 -8.81
C GLN A 89 -20.75 -30.26 -9.84
N SER A 90 -21.94 -29.67 -9.67
CA SER A 90 -22.44 -28.63 -10.56
C SER A 90 -21.59 -27.35 -10.54
N LEU A 91 -21.14 -26.91 -9.37
CA LEU A 91 -20.25 -25.75 -9.21
C LEU A 91 -18.86 -26.01 -9.82
N LEU A 92 -18.30 -27.19 -9.60
CA LEU A 92 -17.00 -27.58 -10.18
C LEU A 92 -17.06 -27.67 -11.70
N ASP A 93 -18.13 -28.23 -12.27
CA ASP A 93 -18.30 -28.34 -13.71
C ASP A 93 -18.46 -26.95 -14.36
N ALA A 94 -19.25 -26.06 -13.76
CA ALA A 94 -19.41 -24.69 -14.26
C ALA A 94 -18.11 -23.87 -14.22
N GLU A 95 -17.34 -23.94 -13.13
CA GLU A 95 -16.05 -23.27 -13.04
C GLU A 95 -15.01 -23.84 -14.02
N ARG A 96 -15.06 -25.15 -14.29
CA ARG A 96 -14.16 -25.78 -15.27
C ARG A 96 -14.47 -25.31 -16.69
N GLU A 97 -15.74 -25.17 -17.06
CA GLU A 97 -16.10 -24.66 -18.39
C GLU A 97 -15.69 -23.19 -18.58
N THR A 98 -15.90 -22.33 -17.58
CA THR A 98 -15.48 -20.92 -17.64
C THR A 98 -13.96 -20.72 -17.65
N ALA A 99 -13.18 -21.70 -17.18
CA ALA A 99 -11.73 -21.62 -17.09
C ALA A 99 -10.95 -22.01 -18.37
N LYS A 100 -11.59 -22.62 -19.38
CA LYS A 100 -10.89 -23.28 -20.50
C LYS A 100 -10.26 -22.33 -21.54
N ASP A 101 -10.75 -21.09 -21.68
CA ASP A 101 -10.50 -20.32 -22.92
C ASP A 101 -9.88 -18.92 -22.73
N VAL A 102 -9.41 -18.54 -21.52
CA VAL A 102 -8.91 -17.18 -21.28
C VAL A 102 -7.48 -17.16 -20.71
N PRO A 103 -6.49 -16.67 -21.47
CA PRO A 103 -5.16 -16.37 -20.95
C PRO A 103 -5.26 -15.43 -19.75
N ARG A 104 -4.58 -15.76 -18.66
CA ARG A 104 -4.61 -14.93 -17.45
C ARG A 104 -3.55 -13.85 -17.57
N LEU A 105 -4.01 -12.63 -17.87
CA LEU A 105 -3.17 -11.44 -17.88
C LEU A 105 -3.33 -10.71 -16.56
N ARG A 106 -2.21 -10.40 -15.91
CA ARG A 106 -2.18 -9.56 -14.71
C ARG A 106 -1.07 -8.54 -14.83
N ARG A 107 -1.39 -7.25 -14.73
CA ARG A 107 -0.37 -6.19 -14.69
C ARG A 107 0.52 -6.34 -13.46
N LEU A 108 1.78 -5.95 -13.56
CA LEU A 108 2.64 -5.72 -12.40
C LEU A 108 2.05 -4.60 -11.53
N THR A 109 2.00 -4.81 -10.22
CA THR A 109 1.70 -3.71 -9.29
C THR A 109 2.80 -2.65 -9.38
N ARG A 110 2.54 -1.41 -8.93
CA ARG A 110 3.55 -0.34 -8.91
C ARG A 110 4.79 -0.72 -8.10
N SER A 111 4.61 -1.52 -7.05
CA SER A 111 5.70 -2.05 -6.22
C SER A 111 6.49 -3.15 -6.95
N GLU A 112 5.80 -4.06 -7.63
CA GLU A 112 6.44 -5.10 -8.46
C GLU A 112 7.21 -4.48 -9.63
N TYR A 113 6.64 -3.47 -10.30
CA TYR A 113 7.33 -2.73 -11.36
C TYR A 113 8.61 -2.08 -10.84
N GLU A 114 8.54 -1.33 -9.74
CA GLU A 114 9.70 -0.68 -9.14
C GLU A 114 10.78 -1.69 -8.75
N ASN A 115 10.42 -2.78 -8.07
CA ASN A 115 11.38 -3.83 -7.68
C ASN A 115 11.99 -4.54 -8.91
N THR A 116 11.19 -4.77 -9.95
CA THR A 116 11.65 -5.37 -11.20
C THR A 116 12.69 -4.50 -11.86
N ILE A 117 12.46 -3.18 -11.93
CA ILE A 117 13.44 -2.23 -12.44
C ILE A 117 14.70 -2.18 -11.56
N ARG A 118 14.54 -2.12 -10.24
CA ARG A 118 15.65 -2.09 -9.28
C ARG A 118 16.61 -3.25 -9.50
N ASP A 119 16.07 -4.46 -9.64
CA ASP A 119 16.89 -5.66 -9.80
C ASP A 119 17.41 -5.83 -11.22
N LEU A 120 16.62 -5.45 -12.24
CA LEU A 120 17.07 -5.52 -13.64
C LEU A 120 18.25 -4.58 -13.90
N PHE A 121 18.21 -3.35 -13.38
CA PHE A 121 19.23 -2.33 -13.63
C PHE A 121 20.29 -2.19 -12.53
N ASP A 122 20.28 -3.02 -11.48
CA ASP A 122 21.13 -2.85 -10.27
C ASP A 122 21.03 -1.44 -9.66
N MET A 123 19.80 -0.98 -9.45
CA MET A 123 19.50 0.34 -8.87
C MET A 123 18.61 0.21 -7.64
N PRO A 124 19.08 -0.38 -6.53
CA PRO A 124 18.23 -0.87 -5.44
C PRO A 124 17.36 0.17 -4.73
N GLY A 125 17.65 1.47 -4.87
CA GLY A 125 16.87 2.55 -4.25
C GLY A 125 16.26 3.55 -5.23
N ILE A 126 16.20 3.26 -6.54
CA ILE A 126 15.48 4.12 -7.48
C ILE A 126 14.01 4.21 -7.06
N ALA A 127 13.46 5.43 -7.03
CA ALA A 127 12.10 5.70 -6.56
C ALA A 127 11.16 5.98 -7.74
N LEU A 128 10.18 5.09 -7.95
CA LEU A 128 9.28 5.11 -9.12
C LEU A 128 7.80 4.98 -8.71
N SER A 129 7.51 4.15 -7.71
CA SER A 129 6.16 3.80 -7.26
C SER A 129 5.31 5.00 -6.81
N GLY A 130 5.94 6.04 -6.28
CA GLY A 130 5.28 7.30 -5.90
C GLY A 130 4.82 8.15 -7.09
N ASN A 131 5.40 7.94 -8.28
CA ASN A 131 5.04 8.65 -9.51
C ASN A 131 4.04 7.86 -10.37
N LEU A 132 3.82 6.58 -10.05
CA LEU A 132 2.83 5.73 -10.70
C LEU A 132 1.47 5.88 -9.98
N PRO A 133 0.34 5.79 -10.71
CA PRO A 133 -0.98 5.74 -10.08
C PRO A 133 -1.07 4.63 -9.03
N ALA A 134 -1.84 4.86 -7.95
CA ALA A 134 -2.09 3.84 -6.94
C ALA A 134 -2.88 2.67 -7.55
N ASP A 135 -2.52 1.45 -7.17
CA ASP A 135 -3.25 0.25 -7.57
C ASP A 135 -4.50 0.07 -6.68
N GLY A 136 -5.56 -0.50 -7.27
CA GLY A 136 -6.71 -0.96 -6.50
C GLY A 136 -6.40 -2.23 -5.72
N SER A 137 -7.30 -2.63 -4.82
CA SER A 137 -7.19 -3.90 -4.10
C SER A 137 -8.54 -4.64 -4.06
N THR A 138 -8.50 -5.95 -4.23
CA THR A 138 -9.67 -6.84 -4.10
C THR A 138 -9.30 -8.00 -3.16
N HIS A 139 -10.24 -8.42 -2.30
CA HIS A 139 -10.00 -9.44 -1.27
C HIS A 139 -8.80 -9.12 -0.34
N GLY A 140 -8.53 -7.84 -0.13
CA GLY A 140 -7.43 -7.38 0.71
C GLY A 140 -6.05 -7.39 0.05
N PHE A 141 -5.96 -7.68 -1.27
CA PHE A 141 -4.68 -7.68 -1.99
C PHE A 141 -4.71 -6.86 -3.29
N ASP A 142 -3.58 -6.26 -3.65
CA ASP A 142 -3.36 -5.45 -4.86
C ASP A 142 -2.87 -6.28 -6.06
N LYS A 143 -2.68 -7.58 -5.91
CA LYS A 143 -2.22 -8.50 -6.96
C LYS A 143 -3.35 -9.11 -7.79
N HIS A 144 -4.51 -8.47 -7.86
CA HIS A 144 -5.67 -9.05 -8.53
C HIS A 144 -5.95 -8.34 -9.86
N PRO A 145 -6.08 -9.04 -11.00
CA PRO A 145 -6.28 -8.41 -12.30
C PRO A 145 -7.52 -7.50 -12.35
N GLU A 146 -8.59 -7.84 -11.61
CA GLU A 146 -9.82 -7.03 -11.54
C GLU A 146 -9.60 -5.64 -10.91
N ALA A 147 -8.51 -5.45 -10.17
CA ALA A 147 -8.17 -4.20 -9.49
C ALA A 147 -7.01 -3.43 -10.18
N LEU A 148 -6.51 -3.95 -11.31
CA LEU A 148 -5.28 -3.51 -11.95
C LEU A 148 -5.47 -2.99 -13.38
N ASP A 149 -6.57 -2.25 -13.60
CA ASP A 149 -6.85 -1.58 -14.87
C ASP A 149 -5.70 -0.67 -15.32
N VAL A 150 -5.61 -0.46 -16.64
CA VAL A 150 -4.66 0.45 -17.27
C VAL A 150 -5.39 1.61 -17.91
N SER A 151 -5.12 2.80 -17.39
CA SER A 151 -5.56 4.06 -18.00
C SER A 151 -4.45 4.66 -18.89
N HIS A 152 -4.80 5.65 -19.71
CA HIS A 152 -3.82 6.45 -20.46
C HIS A 152 -2.79 7.14 -19.52
N VAL A 153 -3.20 7.49 -18.29
CA VAL A 153 -2.31 8.07 -17.27
C VAL A 153 -1.25 7.05 -16.87
N ASN A 154 -1.60 5.77 -16.70
CA ASN A 154 -0.64 4.72 -16.39
C ASN A 154 0.42 4.62 -17.49
N VAL A 155 0.03 4.57 -18.76
CA VAL A 155 0.97 4.47 -19.90
C VAL A 155 1.92 5.67 -19.94
N ALA A 156 1.39 6.89 -19.79
CA ALA A 156 2.22 8.10 -19.72
C ALA A 156 3.23 8.04 -18.56
N LYS A 157 2.80 7.58 -17.38
CA LYS A 157 3.69 7.43 -16.21
C LYS A 157 4.71 6.31 -16.37
N TYR A 158 4.40 5.22 -17.06
CA TYR A 158 5.40 4.20 -17.40
C TYR A 158 6.44 4.71 -18.40
N LEU A 159 6.04 5.54 -19.37
CA LEU A 159 6.99 6.20 -20.29
C LEU A 159 7.91 7.17 -19.54
N GLU A 160 7.36 8.01 -18.66
CA GLU A 160 8.15 8.89 -17.79
C GLU A 160 9.13 8.09 -16.92
N ALA A 161 8.68 6.97 -16.33
CA ALA A 161 9.51 6.08 -15.54
C ALA A 161 10.63 5.44 -16.36
N ALA A 162 10.31 4.87 -17.53
CA ALA A 162 11.28 4.30 -18.46
C ALA A 162 12.36 5.33 -18.84
N ASP A 163 11.95 6.55 -19.19
CA ASP A 163 12.88 7.62 -19.50
C ASP A 163 13.75 8.01 -18.32
N HIS A 164 13.18 8.07 -17.11
CA HIS A 164 13.89 8.36 -15.87
C HIS A 164 14.99 7.32 -15.60
N ILE A 165 14.67 6.03 -15.72
CA ILE A 165 15.60 4.92 -15.49
C ILE A 165 16.72 4.94 -16.52
N LEU A 166 16.39 5.09 -17.80
CA LEU A 166 17.37 5.09 -18.88
C LEU A 166 18.34 6.28 -18.79
N ASN A 167 17.91 7.43 -18.22
CA ASN A 167 18.79 8.58 -17.99
C ASN A 167 19.93 8.29 -17.02
N TYR A 168 19.72 7.40 -16.04
CA TYR A 168 20.74 7.03 -15.06
C TYR A 168 21.39 5.67 -15.34
N SER A 169 20.80 4.87 -16.24
CA SER A 169 21.32 3.54 -16.58
C SER A 169 22.51 3.60 -17.53
N ILE A 170 22.53 4.60 -18.43
CA ILE A 170 23.56 4.75 -19.44
C ILE A 170 24.65 5.69 -18.90
N ALA A 171 25.89 5.18 -18.79
CA ALA A 171 27.06 6.00 -18.48
C ALA A 171 27.17 7.19 -19.44
N PRO A 172 27.25 8.43 -18.94
CA PRO A 172 27.33 9.61 -19.79
C PRO A 172 28.74 9.91 -20.32
N ARG A 173 29.77 9.18 -19.85
CA ARG A 173 31.20 9.36 -20.17
C ARG A 173 32.02 8.09 -19.85
N PRO A 174 33.24 7.93 -20.41
CA PRO A 174 34.06 6.73 -20.23
C PRO A 174 34.64 6.58 -18.82
N GLU A 175 34.88 7.66 -18.07
CA GLU A 175 35.37 7.58 -16.68
C GLU A 175 34.25 7.67 -15.63
N PRO A 176 34.36 6.93 -14.50
CA PRO A 176 33.40 7.06 -13.42
C PRO A 176 33.43 8.46 -12.80
N PRO A 177 32.31 8.92 -12.21
CA PRO A 177 32.32 10.10 -11.37
C PRO A 177 33.35 10.06 -10.25
N THR A 178 33.93 11.22 -9.97
CA THR A 178 34.89 11.37 -8.88
C THR A 178 34.21 11.05 -7.57
N ILE A 179 34.79 10.15 -6.78
CA ILE A 179 34.31 9.87 -5.42
C ILE A 179 34.51 11.13 -4.59
N GLN A 180 33.40 11.67 -4.07
CA GLN A 180 33.39 12.83 -3.20
C GLN A 180 33.33 12.35 -1.76
N ARG A 181 34.27 12.82 -0.95
CA ARG A 181 34.26 12.64 0.51
C ARG A 181 33.92 13.95 1.17
N ARG A 182 32.96 13.91 2.08
CA ARG A 182 32.53 15.08 2.85
C ARG A 182 32.35 14.65 4.30
N PHE A 183 33.26 15.13 5.12
CA PHE A 183 33.09 15.17 6.57
C PHE A 183 32.30 16.44 6.91
N ILE A 184 31.13 16.28 7.52
CA ILE A 184 30.13 17.33 7.74
C ILE A 184 29.82 17.37 9.23
N SER A 185 29.85 18.57 9.81
CA SER A 185 29.29 18.82 11.14
C SER A 185 27.89 19.44 11.01
N LEU A 186 27.01 19.14 11.95
CA LEU A 186 25.74 19.86 12.07
C LEU A 186 25.95 21.35 12.39
N ALA A 187 27.14 21.77 12.87
CA ALA A 187 27.48 23.14 13.25
C ALA A 187 27.59 24.14 12.07
N ASN A 188 27.10 23.82 10.88
CA ASN A 188 27.20 24.70 9.71
C ASN A 188 26.45 26.04 9.93
N ARG A 189 27.18 27.15 9.74
CA ARG A 189 26.72 28.55 9.86
C ARG A 189 25.51 28.92 9.00
N GLY A 190 25.30 28.23 7.86
CA GLY A 190 24.22 28.53 6.91
C GLY A 190 22.96 27.64 7.04
N GLY A 191 22.95 26.69 7.97
CA GLY A 191 21.87 25.70 8.10
C GLY A 191 20.86 26.00 9.21
N PHE A 192 19.72 25.29 9.19
CA PHE A 192 18.68 25.38 10.22
C PHE A 192 19.21 25.12 11.65
N ILE A 193 20.26 24.31 11.80
CA ILE A 193 20.92 24.06 13.10
C ILE A 193 21.51 25.34 13.71
N ALA A 194 22.03 26.27 12.92
CA ALA A 194 22.53 27.54 13.46
C ALA A 194 21.41 28.28 14.20
N HIS A 195 20.18 28.24 13.69
CA HIS A 195 19.01 28.77 14.39
C HIS A 195 18.70 27.99 15.67
N ILE A 196 18.82 26.66 15.69
CA ILE A 196 18.59 25.84 16.90
C ILE A 196 19.60 26.22 17.99
N ILE A 197 20.89 26.33 17.65
CA ILE A 197 21.94 26.71 18.59
C ILE A 197 21.78 28.16 19.07
N MET A 198 21.54 29.10 18.15
CA MET A 198 21.30 30.52 18.47
C MET A 198 20.04 30.76 19.29
N ASN A 199 19.07 29.84 19.24
CA ASN A 199 17.86 29.87 20.04
C ASN A 199 17.96 28.99 21.30
N GLY A 200 19.16 28.51 21.66
CA GLY A 200 19.40 27.78 22.89
C GLY A 200 18.67 26.43 22.96
N ASP A 201 18.34 25.84 21.82
CA ASP A 201 17.72 24.52 21.65
C ASP A 201 18.74 23.43 21.24
N GLY A 202 20.00 23.81 21.17
CA GLY A 202 21.13 22.94 20.94
C GLY A 202 22.40 23.58 21.46
N LEU A 203 23.49 22.81 21.47
CA LEU A 203 24.77 23.17 22.03
C LEU A 203 25.88 22.87 21.03
N LEU A 204 26.89 23.75 20.97
CA LEU A 204 28.19 23.39 20.46
C LEU A 204 28.98 22.71 21.56
N LEU A 205 29.58 21.57 21.23
CA LEU A 205 30.30 20.74 22.17
C LEU A 205 31.75 20.57 21.71
N LYS A 206 32.67 20.72 22.66
CA LYS A 206 34.10 20.50 22.52
C LYS A 206 34.55 19.56 23.62
N ASP A 207 35.21 18.46 23.25
CA ASP A 207 35.64 17.41 24.19
C ASP A 207 34.49 16.91 25.10
N LYS A 208 33.28 16.80 24.53
CA LYS A 208 32.05 16.39 25.24
C LYS A 208 31.69 17.30 26.42
N GLN A 209 32.00 18.58 26.32
CA GLN A 209 31.55 19.64 27.22
C GLN A 209 31.02 20.81 26.38
N PRO A 210 30.16 21.68 26.92
CA PRO A 210 29.78 22.93 26.25
C PRO A 210 31.03 23.71 25.85
N ASP A 211 31.07 24.15 24.58
CA ASP A 211 32.20 24.94 24.10
C ASP A 211 32.25 26.30 24.85
N PRO A 212 33.34 26.61 25.58
CA PRO A 212 33.42 27.86 26.35
C PRO A 212 33.45 29.11 25.46
N ASP A 213 33.89 28.98 24.20
CA ASP A 213 33.93 30.09 23.25
C ASP A 213 32.53 30.39 22.67
N PHE A 214 31.60 29.44 22.79
CA PHE A 214 30.23 29.51 22.26
C PHE A 214 29.22 29.05 23.32
N PRO A 215 29.07 29.83 24.41
CA PRO A 215 28.17 29.47 25.49
C PRO A 215 26.72 29.38 24.99
N PRO A 216 25.85 28.60 25.66
CA PRO A 216 24.46 28.46 25.28
C PRO A 216 23.77 29.83 25.18
N ALA A 217 22.92 30.04 24.17
CA ALA A 217 22.26 31.31 23.82
C ALA A 217 21.26 31.87 24.86
N ALA A 218 21.34 31.41 26.10
CA ALA A 218 20.60 31.94 27.24
C ALA A 218 21.47 32.78 28.19
N GLU A 219 22.78 32.83 27.95
CA GLU A 219 23.68 33.82 28.55
C GLU A 219 23.80 35.08 27.69
N GLN A 220 23.53 34.98 26.38
CA GLN A 220 23.53 36.08 25.42
C GLN A 220 22.28 36.00 24.53
N ASN A 221 21.60 37.11 24.26
CA ASN A 221 20.39 37.10 23.42
C ASN A 221 20.65 36.61 21.98
N HIS A 222 21.87 36.86 21.47
CA HIS A 222 22.43 36.42 20.19
C HIS A 222 23.96 36.26 20.38
N PHE A 223 24.65 35.50 19.52
CA PHE A 223 26.13 35.51 19.50
C PHE A 223 26.64 36.94 19.27
N ASP A 224 27.70 37.33 19.98
CA ASP A 224 28.36 38.59 19.70
C ASP A 224 29.01 38.60 18.29
N GLN A 225 29.39 39.78 17.80
CA GLN A 225 29.95 39.95 16.46
C GLN A 225 31.27 39.17 16.28
N GLY A 226 32.05 38.96 17.35
CA GLY A 226 33.28 38.17 17.35
C GLY A 226 33.01 36.67 17.23
N ALA A 227 32.01 36.14 17.94
CA ALA A 227 31.54 34.77 17.82
C ALA A 227 30.94 34.51 16.43
N HIS A 228 30.26 35.49 15.81
CA HIS A 228 29.83 35.40 14.41
C HIS A 228 30.99 35.31 13.41
N GLU A 229 32.09 36.03 13.65
CA GLU A 229 33.31 35.97 12.84
C GLU A 229 34.07 34.65 13.06
N GLN A 230 34.05 34.12 14.29
CA GLN A 230 34.72 32.88 14.68
C GLN A 230 33.95 31.59 14.34
N TRP A 231 32.61 31.62 14.15
CA TRP A 231 31.79 30.43 13.82
C TRP A 231 32.35 29.63 12.64
N GLY A 232 32.95 30.31 11.65
CA GLY A 232 33.58 29.66 10.50
C GLY A 232 34.69 28.66 10.83
N SER A 233 35.22 28.67 12.06
CA SER A 233 36.25 27.75 12.57
C SER A 233 35.72 26.32 12.85
N PHE A 234 34.41 26.15 13.03
CA PHE A 234 33.79 24.86 13.40
C PHE A 234 33.51 23.90 12.25
N ARG A 235 33.91 24.26 11.03
CA ARG A 235 33.59 23.47 9.83
C ARG A 235 34.16 22.04 9.88
N ASN A 236 35.10 21.74 10.79
CA ASN A 236 35.71 20.42 10.92
C ASN A 236 35.73 19.94 12.40
N GLY A 237 34.73 19.16 12.82
CA GLY A 237 34.85 18.28 13.99
C GLY A 237 34.18 18.73 15.30
N ALA A 238 33.37 19.79 15.30
CA ALA A 238 32.57 20.13 16.48
C ALA A 238 31.33 19.24 16.59
N ALA A 239 31.12 18.69 17.78
CA ALA A 239 29.93 17.92 18.09
C ALA A 239 28.77 18.89 18.39
N VAL A 240 27.56 18.54 17.94
CA VAL A 240 26.35 19.32 18.19
C VAL A 240 25.42 18.51 19.07
N GLY A 241 25.12 19.02 20.26
CA GLY A 241 24.08 18.49 21.13
C GLY A 241 22.71 19.06 20.75
N VAL A 242 21.71 18.21 20.56
CA VAL A 242 20.35 18.60 20.20
C VAL A 242 19.36 18.11 21.25
N PHE A 243 18.43 18.99 21.65
CA PHE A 243 17.39 18.68 22.63
C PHE A 243 16.01 18.44 22.02
N ARG A 244 15.79 18.89 20.79
CA ARG A 244 14.46 18.93 20.18
C ARG A 244 14.05 17.60 19.56
N HIS A 245 12.83 17.19 19.88
CA HIS A 245 12.16 16.04 19.29
C HIS A 245 11.70 16.32 17.85
N GLU A 246 11.46 15.26 17.06
CA GLU A 246 10.99 15.37 15.66
C GLU A 246 9.63 16.05 15.52
N ASP A 247 8.70 15.84 16.46
CA ASP A 247 7.34 16.40 16.40
C ASP A 247 7.28 17.90 16.67
N GLU A 248 8.38 18.55 17.02
CA GLU A 248 8.41 20.00 17.22
C GLU A 248 8.67 20.78 15.93
N SER A 249 8.37 20.18 14.77
CA SER A 249 8.62 20.75 13.43
C SER A 249 10.09 21.13 13.21
N VAL A 250 10.99 20.30 13.73
CA VAL A 250 12.45 20.44 13.60
C VAL A 250 12.99 19.28 12.81
N SER A 251 13.63 19.60 11.68
CA SER A 251 14.26 18.62 10.81
C SER A 251 15.61 19.17 10.37
N PRO A 252 16.66 19.05 11.19
CA PRO A 252 17.97 19.46 10.75
C PRO A 252 18.50 18.57 9.64
N TYR A 253 19.25 19.17 8.72
CA TYR A 253 19.80 18.48 7.56
C TYR A 253 21.29 18.74 7.44
N PHE A 254 22.00 17.75 6.90
CA PHE A 254 23.39 17.89 6.48
C PHE A 254 23.48 18.54 5.10
N ALA A 255 23.02 19.79 5.01
CA ALA A 255 22.80 20.51 3.75
C ALA A 255 24.08 20.79 2.94
N GLU A 256 25.26 20.52 3.49
CA GLU A 256 26.55 20.68 2.80
C GLU A 256 26.79 19.62 1.72
N HIS A 257 26.08 18.49 1.79
CA HIS A 257 26.07 17.47 0.75
C HIS A 257 24.68 17.38 0.11
N VAL A 258 24.64 17.46 -1.22
CA VAL A 258 23.46 17.18 -2.02
C VAL A 258 23.82 16.11 -3.03
N THR A 259 23.05 15.03 -3.09
CA THR A 259 23.34 13.90 -3.97
C THR A 259 23.28 14.34 -5.44
N ILE A 260 24.41 14.26 -6.14
CA ILE A 260 24.52 14.67 -7.55
C ILE A 260 24.17 13.52 -8.49
N TYR A 261 24.74 12.34 -8.22
CA TYR A 261 24.62 11.16 -9.07
C TYR A 261 23.85 10.08 -8.30
N PRO A 262 22.73 9.56 -8.83
CA PRO A 262 22.08 8.41 -8.21
C PRO A 262 23.02 7.21 -8.18
N ALA A 263 23.34 6.73 -6.98
CA ALA A 263 24.28 5.64 -6.75
C ALA A 263 24.22 5.16 -5.30
N ARG A 264 25.08 4.18 -4.97
CA ARG A 264 25.38 3.84 -3.58
C ARG A 264 26.30 4.91 -2.96
N TYR A 265 26.04 5.25 -1.72
CA TYR A 265 26.84 6.17 -0.90
C TYR A 265 27.10 5.48 0.44
N ARG A 266 28.34 5.54 0.91
CA ARG A 266 28.66 5.16 2.28
C ARG A 266 28.43 6.36 3.17
N VAL A 267 27.59 6.21 4.17
CA VAL A 267 27.28 7.20 5.18
C VAL A 267 27.77 6.67 6.50
N LYS A 268 28.55 7.48 7.22
CA LYS A 268 28.98 7.19 8.58
C LYS A 268 28.57 8.33 9.50
N THR A 269 28.21 8.03 10.73
CA THR A 269 27.96 9.06 11.74
C THR A 269 28.37 8.58 13.12
N SER A 270 28.74 9.51 13.99
CA SER A 270 29.04 9.21 15.40
C SER A 270 28.05 9.91 16.32
N LEU A 271 27.39 9.13 17.16
CA LEU A 271 26.26 9.54 17.99
C LEU A 271 26.46 9.13 19.45
N TRP A 272 26.00 9.96 20.39
CA TRP A 272 25.94 9.64 21.81
C TRP A 272 24.85 10.45 22.52
N SER A 273 24.41 9.98 23.68
CA SER A 273 23.40 10.66 24.50
C SER A 273 24.02 11.27 25.75
N PHE A 274 23.35 12.28 26.30
CA PHE A 274 23.75 12.94 27.54
C PHE A 274 22.53 13.49 28.27
N GLN A 275 22.72 13.86 29.54
CA GLN A 275 21.73 14.61 30.31
C GLN A 275 22.20 16.06 30.43
N TRP A 276 21.29 16.99 30.21
CA TRP A 276 21.49 18.40 30.44
C TRP A 276 20.75 18.83 31.71
N ASP A 277 21.40 19.63 32.55
CA ASP A 277 20.81 20.21 33.74
C ASP A 277 21.28 21.67 33.92
N GLN A 278 20.50 22.61 33.38
CA GLN A 278 20.64 24.05 33.62
C GLN A 278 22.07 24.59 33.46
N GLY A 279 22.76 24.22 32.38
CA GLY A 279 24.15 24.61 32.13
C GLY A 279 25.19 23.53 32.42
N LYS A 280 24.78 22.40 33.00
CA LYS A 280 25.68 21.28 33.33
C LYS A 280 25.41 20.08 32.45
N MET A 281 26.47 19.48 31.94
CA MET A 281 26.43 18.20 31.24
C MET A 281 26.64 17.07 32.24
N LEU A 282 25.68 16.14 32.28
CA LEU A 282 25.65 14.98 33.16
C LEU A 282 25.57 13.69 32.32
N PRO A 283 25.89 12.53 32.89
CA PRO A 283 25.59 11.25 32.26
C PRO A 283 24.10 11.15 31.92
N GLY A 284 23.82 10.68 30.71
CA GLY A 284 22.50 10.38 30.19
C GLY A 284 21.80 9.27 30.96
N ARG A 285 20.53 9.06 30.63
CA ARG A 285 19.68 8.03 31.26
C ARG A 285 19.74 6.66 30.56
N GLY A 286 20.78 6.42 29.76
CA GLY A 286 20.96 5.22 28.94
C GLY A 286 20.97 5.53 27.44
N THR A 287 20.77 4.49 26.63
CA THR A 287 20.74 4.60 25.17
C THR A 287 19.49 5.34 24.70
N GLU A 288 19.71 6.40 23.92
CA GLU A 288 18.69 7.12 23.16
C GLU A 288 18.79 6.74 21.67
N ALA A 289 17.83 7.16 20.84
CA ALA A 289 17.76 6.85 19.42
C ALA A 289 17.71 8.12 18.57
N ALA A 290 18.63 8.21 17.61
CA ALA A 290 18.54 9.18 16.53
C ALA A 290 17.89 8.55 15.30
N ARG A 291 17.26 9.36 14.48
CA ARG A 291 16.77 8.97 13.16
C ARG A 291 17.59 9.68 12.09
N LEU A 292 18.11 8.92 11.14
CA LEU A 292 18.56 9.49 9.86
C LEU A 292 17.45 9.28 8.82
N SER A 293 17.22 10.30 8.02
CA SER A 293 16.19 10.32 6.98
C SER A 293 16.74 10.84 5.68
N VAL A 294 16.08 10.50 4.58
CA VAL A 294 16.31 11.12 3.28
C VAL A 294 15.28 12.22 3.10
N VAL A 295 15.74 13.39 2.67
CA VAL A 295 14.90 14.55 2.39
C VAL A 295 15.13 14.93 0.94
N GLN A 296 14.06 14.98 0.16
CA GLN A 296 14.12 15.37 -1.23
C GLN A 296 14.00 16.89 -1.39
N LEU A 297 14.96 17.52 -2.05
CA LEU A 297 14.86 18.93 -2.41
C LEU A 297 14.05 19.08 -3.71
N THR A 298 12.83 19.59 -3.63
CA THR A 298 12.05 19.94 -4.83
C THR A 298 12.65 21.17 -5.53
N GLY A 299 12.54 21.21 -6.86
CA GLY A 299 13.27 22.12 -7.75
C GLY A 299 12.96 23.62 -7.64
N ASP A 300 12.03 24.03 -6.77
CA ASP A 300 11.65 25.43 -6.53
C ASP A 300 12.25 26.03 -5.24
N GLY A 301 12.98 25.24 -4.45
CA GLY A 301 13.64 25.74 -3.24
C GLY A 301 12.69 26.32 -2.19
N ARG A 302 11.37 26.11 -2.31
CA ARG A 302 10.35 26.54 -1.37
C ARG A 302 9.34 25.42 -1.11
N GLY A 303 9.52 24.71 0.01
CA GLY A 303 8.38 24.14 0.74
C GLY A 303 7.99 22.70 0.42
N GLY A 304 8.94 21.79 0.57
CA GLY A 304 8.69 20.36 0.80
C GLY A 304 9.78 19.76 1.69
N GLN A 305 10.22 20.49 2.71
CA GLN A 305 11.30 20.09 3.64
C GLN A 305 10.82 19.04 4.65
N HIS A 306 10.15 17.99 4.19
CA HIS A 306 9.73 16.87 5.03
C HIS A 306 10.58 15.63 4.69
N PRO A 307 11.00 14.85 5.69
CA PRO A 307 11.68 13.58 5.44
C PRO A 307 10.81 12.70 4.54
N SER A 308 11.36 12.30 3.39
CA SER A 308 10.70 11.47 2.39
C SER A 308 10.61 10.03 2.86
N TYR A 309 11.68 9.51 3.48
CA TYR A 309 11.71 8.19 4.14
C TYR A 309 12.83 8.12 5.19
N ALA A 310 12.70 7.20 6.15
CA ALA A 310 13.75 6.93 7.14
C ALA A 310 14.84 6.02 6.53
N LEU A 311 16.12 6.37 6.73
CA LEU A 311 17.23 5.44 6.51
C LEU A 311 17.31 4.42 7.65
N GLY A 312 16.93 4.82 8.85
CA GLY A 312 16.86 3.96 10.02
C GLY A 312 16.91 4.74 11.32
N TYR A 313 16.89 3.98 12.41
CA TYR A 313 17.08 4.47 13.77
C TYR A 313 18.39 3.93 14.34
N PHE A 314 19.19 4.81 14.92
CA PHE A 314 20.57 4.55 15.31
C PHE A 314 20.76 4.82 16.81
N ASP A 315 21.41 3.89 17.48
CA ASP A 315 21.71 3.98 18.91
C ASP A 315 22.66 5.14 19.22
N ALA A 316 22.30 5.95 20.21
CA ALA A 316 23.15 6.95 20.83
C ALA A 316 23.37 6.54 22.29
N PRO A 317 24.46 5.80 22.62
CA PRO A 317 24.71 5.35 23.97
C PRO A 317 25.14 6.50 24.88
N ASP A 318 24.97 6.30 26.19
CA ASP A 318 25.27 7.30 27.20
C ASP A 318 26.77 7.65 27.24
N THR A 319 27.09 8.94 27.04
CA THR A 319 28.43 9.57 27.09
C THR A 319 29.50 9.01 26.15
N GLN A 320 29.29 7.82 25.60
CA GLN A 320 30.20 7.12 24.70
C GLN A 320 29.75 7.31 23.26
N SER A 321 30.66 7.81 22.42
CA SER A 321 30.43 7.95 20.99
C SER A 321 30.31 6.57 20.35
N ARG A 322 29.25 6.34 19.58
CA ARG A 322 29.06 5.15 18.77
C ARG A 322 29.02 5.52 17.30
N GLU A 323 29.92 4.92 16.54
CA GLU A 323 29.93 5.02 15.09
C GLU A 323 28.90 4.07 14.47
N HIS A 324 28.20 4.57 13.45
CA HIS A 324 27.30 3.82 12.58
C HIS A 324 27.81 3.94 11.15
N ASP A 325 27.86 2.83 10.41
CA ASP A 325 28.35 2.75 9.03
C ASP A 325 27.30 2.03 8.18
N LEU A 326 26.81 2.71 7.14
CA LEU A 326 25.78 2.19 6.26
C LEU A 326 26.09 2.55 4.80
N VAL A 327 25.83 1.62 3.90
CA VAL A 327 25.85 1.87 2.45
C VAL A 327 24.41 1.95 1.97
N VAL A 328 24.00 3.13 1.52
CA VAL A 328 22.63 3.44 1.10
C VAL A 328 22.60 3.90 -0.34
N TRP A 329 21.49 3.66 -1.03
CA TRP A 329 21.24 4.31 -2.30
C TRP A 329 20.68 5.72 -2.06
N LEU A 330 21.25 6.72 -2.72
CA LEU A 330 20.70 8.09 -2.72
C LEU A 330 20.35 8.49 -4.15
N ASN A 331 19.19 9.09 -4.33
CA ASN A 331 18.73 9.66 -5.61
C ASN A 331 19.18 11.10 -5.78
N HIS A 332 19.12 11.60 -7.01
CA HIS A 332 19.48 12.97 -7.35
C HIS A 332 18.67 13.99 -6.52
N ASN A 333 19.35 14.99 -5.95
CA ASN A 333 18.81 16.03 -5.05
C ASN A 333 18.28 15.53 -3.69
N GLU A 334 18.65 14.32 -3.26
CA GLU A 334 18.44 13.88 -1.89
C GLU A 334 19.56 14.40 -0.95
N ILE A 335 19.16 14.79 0.25
CA ILE A 335 20.03 15.13 1.38
C ILE A 335 19.70 14.25 2.59
N ILE A 336 20.61 14.21 3.57
CA ILE A 336 20.41 13.46 4.81
C ILE A 336 19.84 14.39 5.89
N GLY A 337 18.72 14.01 6.47
CA GLY A 337 18.12 14.60 7.66
C GLY A 337 18.51 13.86 8.93
N PHE A 338 18.45 14.57 10.06
CA PHE A 338 18.72 14.06 11.39
C PHE A 338 17.57 14.43 12.34
N ASN A 339 17.20 13.55 13.25
CA ASN A 339 16.24 13.86 14.32
C ASN A 339 16.59 13.10 15.61
N ALA A 340 16.29 13.69 16.76
CA ALA A 340 16.41 13.03 18.06
C ALA A 340 15.11 12.27 18.40
N ALA A 341 14.95 11.09 17.80
CA ALA A 341 13.68 10.37 17.69
C ALA A 341 13.14 9.78 19.01
N SER A 342 14.01 9.46 19.97
CA SER A 342 13.57 8.93 21.28
C SER A 342 13.27 10.00 22.32
N LEU A 343 13.70 11.26 22.11
CA LEU A 343 13.50 12.33 23.08
C LEU A 343 12.01 12.70 23.17
N ALA A 344 11.59 13.32 24.25
CA ALA A 344 10.24 13.86 24.35
C ALA A 344 10.19 15.31 23.85
N PRO A 345 9.05 15.78 23.31
CA PRO A 345 8.83 17.20 23.07
C PRO A 345 9.03 18.01 24.37
N ALA A 346 9.90 19.00 24.32
CA ALA A 346 10.33 19.81 25.46
C ALA A 346 9.95 21.29 25.35
N ALA A 347 9.64 21.73 24.13
CA ALA A 347 9.31 23.08 23.72
C ALA A 347 10.26 24.14 24.31
N ASN A 348 11.56 23.81 24.31
CA ASN A 348 12.59 24.55 25.04
C ASN A 348 12.72 26.03 24.58
N TYR A 349 12.43 26.32 23.32
CA TYR A 349 12.37 27.67 22.75
C TYR A 349 11.36 28.62 23.42
N TYR A 350 10.36 28.12 24.17
CA TYR A 350 9.46 28.96 24.96
C TYR A 350 10.00 29.31 26.36
N LYS A 351 11.09 28.69 26.82
CA LYS A 351 11.67 28.96 28.15
C LYS A 351 12.43 30.29 28.15
N LYS A 352 12.34 31.04 29.26
CA LYS A 352 12.90 32.40 29.37
C LYS A 352 14.42 32.43 29.24
N ARG A 353 15.10 31.40 29.76
CA ARG A 353 16.53 31.16 29.57
C ARG A 353 16.81 29.86 28.80
N ARG A 354 15.92 29.44 27.90
CA ARG A 354 16.15 28.35 26.91
C ARG A 354 16.91 27.16 27.53
N ALA A 355 18.03 26.71 26.94
CA ALA A 355 18.90 25.66 27.48
C ALA A 355 19.29 25.87 28.96
N MET A 356 19.56 27.09 29.41
CA MET A 356 20.01 27.31 30.80
C MET A 356 18.89 27.14 31.84
N GLU A 357 17.63 27.06 31.41
CA GLU A 357 16.47 26.67 32.24
C GLU A 357 15.98 25.24 31.92
N PHE A 358 16.62 24.57 30.95
CA PHE A 358 16.28 23.22 30.53
C PHE A 358 16.96 22.18 31.41
N THR A 359 16.21 21.15 31.76
CA THR A 359 16.74 19.90 32.33
C THR A 359 16.11 18.76 31.55
N GLY A 360 16.91 17.95 30.87
CA GLY A 360 16.42 16.88 30.02
C GLY A 360 17.53 16.17 29.24
N PRO A 361 17.21 15.04 28.59
CA PRO A 361 18.16 14.33 27.75
C PRO A 361 18.47 15.12 26.47
N GLY A 362 19.64 14.88 25.89
CA GLY A 362 20.05 15.36 24.58
C GLY A 362 20.78 14.27 23.80
N ILE A 363 20.75 14.39 22.47
CA ILE A 363 21.54 13.54 21.58
C ILE A 363 22.59 14.41 20.91
N ALA A 364 23.85 14.00 21.01
CA ALA A 364 24.97 14.63 20.35
C ALA A 364 25.34 13.90 19.07
N VAL A 365 25.67 14.69 18.05
CA VAL A 365 26.23 14.23 16.77
C VAL A 365 27.63 14.78 16.68
N ASP A 366 28.63 13.90 16.70
CA ASP A 366 30.02 14.34 16.55
C ASP A 366 30.28 14.77 15.09
N TRP A 367 29.78 13.98 14.13
CA TRP A 367 29.97 14.21 12.70
C TRP A 367 29.09 13.29 11.84
N LEU A 368 28.99 13.63 10.55
CA LEU A 368 28.52 12.78 9.46
C LEU A 368 29.59 12.76 8.37
N ASP A 369 30.04 11.58 7.95
CA ASP A 369 30.90 11.39 6.79
C ASP A 369 30.10 10.74 5.68
N ILE A 370 30.17 11.31 4.48
CA ILE A 370 29.53 10.76 3.28
C ILE A 370 30.56 10.61 2.17
N GLU A 371 30.64 9.38 1.65
CA GLU A 371 31.54 8.96 0.59
C GLU A 371 30.72 8.40 -0.58
N GLY A 372 30.83 9.04 -1.75
CA GLY A 372 30.24 8.54 -2.99
C GLY A 372 30.26 9.57 -4.12
N PRO A 373 29.72 9.24 -5.29
CA PRO A 373 29.02 7.98 -5.60
C PRO A 373 29.97 6.77 -5.64
N LEU A 374 29.48 5.62 -5.19
CA LEU A 374 30.18 4.34 -5.20
C LEU A 374 29.62 3.42 -6.29
N TYR A 375 30.51 2.92 -7.14
CA TYR A 375 30.20 1.95 -8.20
C TYR A 375 31.08 0.72 -8.02
N GLU A 376 30.50 -0.47 -8.16
CA GLU A 376 31.27 -1.73 -8.14
C GLU A 376 32.15 -1.88 -9.39
N SER A 377 31.66 -1.38 -10.53
CA SER A 377 32.41 -1.31 -11.78
C SER A 377 31.95 -0.14 -12.64
N TRP A 378 32.81 0.33 -13.54
CA TRP A 378 32.47 1.32 -14.54
C TRP A 378 32.77 0.81 -15.97
N PRO A 379 31.90 1.04 -16.97
CA PRO A 379 30.50 1.50 -16.84
C PRO A 379 29.68 0.63 -15.87
N PRO A 380 28.58 1.16 -15.28
CA PRO A 380 27.77 0.42 -14.32
C PRO A 380 27.09 -0.79 -14.97
N GLN A 381 26.63 -1.75 -14.16
CA GLN A 381 25.95 -2.95 -14.65
C GLN A 381 24.74 -2.61 -15.53
N SER A 382 24.00 -1.55 -15.19
CA SER A 382 22.91 -1.01 -16.00
C SER A 382 23.33 -0.61 -17.42
N HIS A 383 24.52 -0.04 -17.59
CA HIS A 383 25.04 0.34 -18.91
C HIS A 383 25.42 -0.92 -19.69
N ARG A 384 26.15 -1.85 -19.07
CA ARG A 384 26.55 -3.11 -19.73
C ARG A 384 25.34 -3.96 -20.12
N LEU A 385 24.27 -3.94 -19.33
CA LEU A 385 23.00 -4.59 -19.67
C LEU A 385 22.42 -4.04 -20.98
N LEU A 386 22.49 -2.73 -21.20
CA LEU A 386 21.89 -2.05 -22.35
C LEU A 386 22.83 -1.96 -23.56
N LEU A 387 24.12 -1.80 -23.36
CA LEU A 387 25.06 -1.42 -24.42
C LEU A 387 26.30 -2.34 -24.47
N GLY A 388 26.37 -3.34 -23.60
CA GLY A 388 27.49 -4.28 -23.51
C GLY A 388 28.81 -3.58 -23.21
N ASP A 389 29.87 -4.04 -23.86
CA ASP A 389 31.22 -3.48 -23.76
C ASP A 389 31.59 -2.64 -25.00
N LEU A 390 30.58 -2.09 -25.69
CA LEU A 390 30.84 -1.23 -26.84
C LEU A 390 31.65 0.01 -26.43
N PRO A 391 32.61 0.45 -27.28
CA PRO A 391 33.48 1.56 -26.93
C PRO A 391 32.70 2.88 -26.82
N MET A 392 33.07 3.71 -25.85
CA MET A 392 32.59 5.09 -25.76
C MET A 392 33.59 6.03 -26.44
N GLY A 393 33.11 6.88 -27.33
CA GLY A 393 33.90 7.91 -28.00
C GLY A 393 33.27 9.30 -27.87
N GLU A 394 34.08 10.34 -28.05
CA GLU A 394 33.61 11.73 -28.04
C GLU A 394 32.80 12.00 -29.32
N PHE A 395 31.55 12.44 -29.15
CA PHE A 395 30.67 12.93 -30.20
C PHE A 395 31.12 14.32 -30.66
N LYS A 396 31.72 14.38 -31.84
CA LYS A 396 32.15 15.63 -32.47
C LYS A 396 31.14 16.02 -33.55
N SER A 397 30.27 16.98 -33.26
CA SER A 397 29.21 17.42 -34.18
C SER A 397 29.73 17.82 -35.56
N GLU A 398 30.94 18.37 -35.63
CA GLU A 398 31.63 18.75 -36.88
C GLU A 398 31.95 17.55 -37.78
N GLN A 399 32.13 16.37 -37.20
CA GLN A 399 32.49 15.14 -37.90
C GLN A 399 31.26 14.28 -38.24
N GLN A 400 30.09 14.60 -37.69
CA GLN A 400 28.86 13.82 -37.79
C GLN A 400 27.67 14.70 -38.18
N THR A 401 27.82 15.49 -39.24
CA THR A 401 26.78 16.38 -39.78
C THR A 401 25.52 15.60 -40.16
N GLY A 402 24.37 16.02 -39.62
CA GLY A 402 23.08 15.36 -39.84
C GLY A 402 22.72 14.29 -38.81
N VAL A 403 23.64 13.96 -37.90
CA VAL A 403 23.38 13.04 -36.78
C VAL A 403 23.01 13.84 -35.52
N ARG A 404 21.86 13.54 -34.92
CA ARG A 404 21.39 14.09 -33.66
C ARG A 404 22.26 13.55 -32.52
N PRO A 405 22.87 14.44 -31.72
CA PRO A 405 23.73 14.05 -30.62
C PRO A 405 22.95 13.37 -29.49
N PRO A 406 23.61 12.58 -28.64
CA PRO A 406 22.95 12.02 -27.46
C PRO A 406 22.46 13.12 -26.51
N THR A 407 21.32 12.88 -25.87
CA THR A 407 20.75 13.80 -24.88
C THR A 407 21.39 13.56 -23.52
N ARG A 408 21.89 14.62 -22.88
CA ARG A 408 22.42 14.58 -21.51
C ARG A 408 21.67 15.55 -20.62
N ARG A 409 21.17 15.07 -19.49
CA ARG A 409 20.72 15.95 -18.40
C ARG A 409 21.94 16.29 -17.57
N ARG A 410 22.38 17.55 -17.65
CA ARG A 410 23.47 18.04 -16.80
C ARG A 410 23.06 17.90 -15.34
N PRO A 411 23.80 17.14 -14.52
CA PRO A 411 23.55 17.11 -13.09
C PRO A 411 23.76 18.53 -12.56
N ARG A 412 22.68 19.16 -12.06
CA ARG A 412 22.78 20.47 -11.42
C ARG A 412 22.77 20.26 -9.93
N GLN A 413 23.67 20.98 -9.26
CA GLN A 413 23.57 21.11 -7.82
C GLN A 413 22.49 22.15 -7.49
N ILE A 414 21.54 21.77 -6.64
CA ILE A 414 20.48 22.66 -6.14
C ILE A 414 20.74 22.96 -4.66
N GLY A 415 20.30 24.13 -4.18
CA GLY A 415 20.35 24.49 -2.77
C GLY A 415 21.73 24.90 -2.27
N ALA A 416 21.97 24.69 -0.97
CA ALA A 416 23.16 25.17 -0.24
C ALA A 416 24.34 24.19 -0.22
N GLY A 417 24.30 23.12 -1.03
CA GLY A 417 25.37 22.12 -1.04
C GLY A 417 26.74 22.74 -1.37
N MET A 418 27.82 22.10 -0.91
CA MET A 418 29.20 22.48 -1.24
C MET A 418 29.89 21.52 -2.19
N ASN A 419 29.26 20.41 -2.55
CA ASN A 419 29.80 19.43 -3.50
C ASN A 419 29.38 19.77 -4.94
N ARG A 420 30.33 19.78 -5.88
CA ARG A 420 30.07 20.23 -7.27
C ARG A 420 30.04 19.05 -8.23
N PRO A 421 29.23 19.09 -9.30
CA PRO A 421 29.30 18.08 -10.35
C PRO A 421 30.70 18.12 -10.97
N ASP A 422 31.17 16.96 -11.44
CA ASP A 422 32.44 16.91 -12.15
C ASP A 422 32.36 17.78 -13.42
N PRO A 423 33.47 18.40 -13.85
CA PRO A 423 33.53 19.02 -15.17
C PRO A 423 33.12 18.01 -16.25
N GLU A 424 32.39 18.48 -17.26
CA GLU A 424 32.01 17.68 -18.44
C GLU A 424 32.92 18.03 -19.62
N PRO A 425 34.10 17.40 -19.80
CA PRO A 425 34.89 17.58 -21.00
C PRO A 425 34.23 16.81 -22.15
N GLY A 426 33.48 17.52 -23.00
CA GLY A 426 32.91 16.96 -24.23
C GLY A 426 31.60 16.19 -24.05
N LEU A 427 31.06 15.71 -25.18
CA LEU A 427 29.84 14.92 -25.24
C LEU A 427 30.21 13.51 -25.65
N TRP A 428 29.94 12.50 -24.82
CA TRP A 428 30.34 11.12 -25.10
C TRP A 428 29.14 10.27 -25.49
N THR A 429 29.34 9.34 -26.42
CA THR A 429 28.33 8.36 -26.86
C THR A 429 28.99 7.01 -27.06
N VAL A 430 28.20 5.94 -26.95
CA VAL A 430 28.63 4.63 -27.46
C VAL A 430 28.79 4.69 -28.98
N GLN A 431 29.85 4.08 -29.49
CA GLN A 431 30.16 3.93 -30.91
C GLN A 431 29.98 2.47 -31.34
N SER A 432 29.44 2.28 -32.53
CA SER A 432 29.27 0.96 -33.15
C SER A 432 29.62 1.06 -34.63
N ASP A 433 30.46 0.12 -35.08
CA ASP A 433 30.87 -0.03 -36.48
C ASP A 433 29.82 -0.80 -37.30
N ASP A 434 28.95 -1.58 -36.63
CA ASP A 434 27.79 -2.27 -37.20
C ASP A 434 26.54 -2.04 -36.32
N PRO A 435 25.89 -0.86 -36.43
CA PRO A 435 24.80 -0.48 -35.55
C PRO A 435 23.64 -1.47 -35.52
N LEU A 436 23.29 -2.08 -36.66
CA LEU A 436 22.16 -3.02 -36.70
C LEU A 436 22.53 -4.40 -36.19
N GLY A 437 23.75 -4.89 -36.46
CA GLY A 437 24.24 -6.14 -35.88
C GLY A 437 24.42 -6.05 -34.36
N ASP A 438 24.93 -4.92 -33.86
CA ASP A 438 25.04 -4.67 -32.43
C ASP A 438 23.67 -4.51 -31.76
N ALA A 439 22.71 -3.82 -32.41
CA ALA A 439 21.34 -3.71 -31.91
C ALA A 439 20.69 -5.09 -31.75
N ASP A 440 20.78 -5.95 -32.76
CA ASP A 440 20.23 -7.31 -32.73
C ASP A 440 20.85 -8.12 -31.58
N ARG A 441 22.17 -8.10 -31.45
CA ARG A 441 22.91 -8.78 -30.36
C ARG A 441 22.51 -8.27 -28.97
N LEU A 442 22.44 -6.96 -28.78
CA LEU A 442 22.08 -6.35 -27.50
C LEU A 442 20.62 -6.67 -27.12
N LEU A 443 19.69 -6.50 -28.05
CA LEU A 443 18.27 -6.82 -27.85
C LEU A 443 18.04 -8.32 -27.61
N ALA A 444 18.81 -9.20 -28.27
CA ALA A 444 18.76 -10.65 -28.02
C ALA A 444 19.14 -11.01 -26.58
N SER A 445 19.99 -10.21 -25.93
CA SER A 445 20.36 -10.40 -24.52
C SER A 445 19.39 -9.73 -23.54
N PHE A 446 18.84 -8.57 -23.90
CA PHE A 446 18.02 -7.74 -23.02
C PHE A 446 16.56 -8.19 -22.97
N LEU A 447 15.93 -8.42 -24.13
CA LEU A 447 14.49 -8.71 -24.20
C LEU A 447 14.09 -9.99 -23.45
N PRO A 448 14.86 -11.10 -23.49
CA PRO A 448 14.50 -12.29 -22.72
C PRO A 448 14.55 -12.09 -21.20
N LYS A 449 15.48 -11.25 -20.71
CA LYS A 449 15.55 -10.88 -19.29
C LYS A 449 14.36 -10.00 -18.90
N LEU A 450 14.04 -9.01 -19.73
CA LEU A 450 12.94 -8.08 -19.49
C LEU A 450 11.57 -8.78 -19.54
N PHE A 451 11.32 -9.60 -20.55
CA PHE A 451 10.06 -10.32 -20.74
C PHE A 451 10.00 -11.63 -19.96
N ARG A 452 11.11 -12.02 -19.29
CA ARG A 452 11.24 -13.17 -18.40
C ARG A 452 10.99 -14.52 -19.10
N ARG A 453 11.23 -14.58 -20.41
CA ARG A 453 11.01 -15.75 -21.27
C ARG A 453 11.79 -15.63 -22.59
N PRO A 454 11.97 -16.71 -23.37
CA PRO A 454 12.55 -16.63 -24.70
C PRO A 454 11.74 -15.70 -25.60
N VAL A 455 12.43 -14.92 -26.43
CA VAL A 455 11.82 -13.97 -27.37
C VAL A 455 12.10 -14.45 -28.78
N ALA A 456 11.04 -14.65 -29.55
CA ALA A 456 11.16 -15.08 -30.94
C ALA A 456 11.85 -14.01 -31.80
N ASP A 457 12.56 -14.47 -32.84
CA ASP A 457 13.34 -13.59 -33.72
C ASP A 457 12.48 -12.53 -34.41
N ASP A 458 11.23 -12.86 -34.77
CA ASP A 458 10.29 -11.91 -35.38
C ASP A 458 9.90 -10.77 -34.42
N VAL A 459 9.67 -11.08 -33.14
CA VAL A 459 9.43 -10.07 -32.11
C VAL A 459 10.67 -9.22 -31.89
N ARG A 460 11.86 -9.83 -31.78
CA ARG A 460 13.13 -9.08 -31.65
C ARG A 460 13.36 -8.15 -32.84
N ASN A 461 13.11 -8.63 -34.06
CA ASN A 461 13.28 -7.86 -35.28
C ASN A 461 12.40 -6.60 -35.33
N GLN A 462 11.24 -6.59 -34.66
CA GLN A 462 10.41 -5.39 -34.52
C GLN A 462 11.14 -4.29 -33.73
N TYR A 463 11.86 -4.66 -32.66
CA TYR A 463 12.67 -3.69 -31.89
C TYR A 463 13.92 -3.25 -32.65
N VAL A 464 14.57 -4.15 -33.40
CA VAL A 464 15.68 -3.78 -34.30
C VAL A 464 15.20 -2.82 -35.38
N GLN A 465 13.98 -2.98 -35.87
CA GLN A 465 13.38 -2.08 -36.85
C GLN A 465 13.16 -0.67 -36.28
N ILE A 466 12.77 -0.54 -35.01
CA ILE A 466 12.74 0.78 -34.33
C ILE A 466 14.13 1.43 -34.37
N VAL A 467 15.19 0.68 -34.06
CA VAL A 467 16.57 1.21 -34.11
C VAL A 467 16.90 1.70 -35.52
N ARG A 468 16.60 0.90 -36.55
CA ARG A 468 16.81 1.27 -37.96
C ARG A 468 16.12 2.59 -38.30
N GLU A 469 14.84 2.72 -38.00
CA GLU A 469 14.04 3.92 -38.31
C GLU A 469 14.57 5.17 -37.61
N ARG A 470 15.05 5.02 -36.37
CA ARG A 470 15.67 6.12 -35.63
C ARG A 470 17.02 6.53 -36.22
N LEU A 471 17.85 5.56 -36.61
CA LEU A 471 19.12 5.83 -37.32
C LEU A 471 18.88 6.54 -38.66
N GLU A 472 17.90 6.07 -39.45
CA GLU A 472 17.49 6.69 -40.72
C GLU A 472 16.93 8.12 -40.53
N SER A 473 16.28 8.37 -39.39
CA SER A 473 15.83 9.70 -38.96
C SER A 473 16.95 10.59 -38.41
N GLY A 474 18.21 10.12 -38.49
CA GLY A 474 19.39 10.85 -38.09
C GLY A 474 19.73 10.75 -36.60
N ASP A 475 19.21 9.82 -35.81
CA ASP A 475 19.70 9.63 -34.43
C ASP A 475 21.08 9.00 -34.38
N CYS A 476 21.89 9.35 -33.38
CA CYS A 476 23.04 8.54 -33.02
C CYS A 476 22.60 7.16 -32.50
N PHE A 477 23.51 6.19 -32.54
CA PHE A 477 23.21 4.81 -32.13
C PHE A 477 22.62 4.70 -30.73
N GLU A 478 23.14 5.44 -29.76
CA GLU A 478 22.63 5.43 -28.38
C GLU A 478 21.16 5.90 -28.31
N LEU A 479 20.79 6.98 -29.02
CA LEU A 479 19.41 7.46 -29.06
C LEU A 479 18.47 6.46 -29.74
N ALA A 480 18.93 5.81 -30.81
CA ALA A 480 18.18 4.78 -31.50
C ALA A 480 17.92 3.56 -30.60
N MET A 481 18.94 3.09 -29.88
CA MET A 481 18.82 2.02 -28.88
C MET A 481 17.90 2.43 -27.72
N ARG A 482 18.05 3.65 -27.21
CA ARG A 482 17.19 4.18 -26.15
C ARG A 482 15.72 4.14 -26.55
N ALA A 483 15.38 4.49 -27.79
CA ALA A 483 14.01 4.39 -28.28
C ALA A 483 13.47 2.95 -28.25
N ALA A 484 14.27 1.97 -28.67
CA ALA A 484 13.88 0.55 -28.60
C ALA A 484 13.67 0.10 -27.14
N TYR A 485 14.56 0.50 -26.22
CA TYR A 485 14.43 0.17 -24.80
C TYR A 485 13.25 0.84 -24.11
N THR A 486 12.96 2.10 -24.41
CA THR A 486 11.76 2.79 -23.90
C THR A 486 10.50 2.04 -24.34
N ASN A 487 10.41 1.62 -25.61
CA ASN A 487 9.28 0.83 -26.10
C ASN A 487 9.16 -0.52 -25.40
N ALA A 488 10.29 -1.21 -25.17
CA ALA A 488 10.29 -2.50 -24.47
C ALA A 488 9.85 -2.36 -22.99
N LEU A 489 10.28 -1.30 -22.30
CA LEU A 489 9.96 -1.00 -20.89
C LEU A 489 8.50 -0.58 -20.64
N VAL A 490 7.72 -0.38 -21.71
CA VAL A 490 6.27 -0.12 -21.62
C VAL A 490 5.45 -1.16 -22.40
N ALA A 491 6.10 -2.19 -22.92
CA ALA A 491 5.43 -3.23 -23.70
C ALA A 491 4.55 -4.12 -22.81
N PRO A 492 3.43 -4.65 -23.33
CA PRO A 492 2.58 -5.60 -22.60
C PRO A 492 3.36 -6.81 -22.06
N ASP A 493 4.32 -7.36 -22.83
CA ASP A 493 5.19 -8.48 -22.42
C ASP A 493 6.01 -8.19 -21.14
N PHE A 494 6.28 -6.93 -20.87
CA PHE A 494 6.96 -6.51 -19.65
C PHE A 494 5.95 -6.14 -18.54
N LEU A 495 4.95 -5.33 -18.86
CA LEU A 495 4.00 -4.81 -17.88
C LEU A 495 3.06 -5.86 -17.31
N TYR A 496 2.90 -7.01 -17.97
CA TYR A 496 1.99 -8.07 -17.55
C TYR A 496 2.70 -9.39 -17.29
N HIS A 497 2.20 -10.12 -16.30
CA HIS A 497 2.34 -11.57 -16.25
C HIS A 497 1.45 -12.19 -17.32
N ILE A 498 2.04 -13.05 -18.12
CA ILE A 498 1.36 -13.80 -19.17
C ILE A 498 1.43 -15.27 -18.79
N GLU A 499 0.30 -15.79 -18.33
CA GLU A 499 0.14 -17.20 -18.00
C GLU A 499 -0.45 -17.96 -19.21
N PRO A 500 0.19 -19.04 -19.68
CA PRO A 500 -0.34 -19.85 -20.79
C PRO A 500 -1.69 -20.49 -20.42
N ALA A 501 -2.59 -20.63 -21.40
CA ALA A 501 -3.98 -21.03 -21.19
C ALA A 501 -4.15 -22.52 -20.79
N GLU A 502 -3.32 -23.42 -21.31
CA GLU A 502 -3.53 -24.87 -21.15
C GLU A 502 -2.62 -25.51 -20.06
N LYS A 503 -1.35 -25.11 -19.98
CA LYS A 503 -0.39 -25.60 -18.98
C LYS A 503 0.69 -24.56 -18.70
N SER A 504 0.98 -24.28 -17.42
CA SER A 504 2.10 -23.44 -17.01
C SER A 504 3.41 -24.07 -17.47
N ASP A 505 4.22 -23.35 -18.25
CA ASP A 505 5.59 -23.74 -18.52
C ASP A 505 6.52 -23.35 -17.35
N ASP A 506 7.78 -23.77 -17.41
CA ASP A 506 8.73 -23.49 -16.34
C ASP A 506 9.13 -22.01 -16.25
N TYR A 507 8.96 -21.21 -17.32
CA TYR A 507 9.18 -19.77 -17.28
C TYR A 507 8.08 -19.05 -16.50
N ALA A 508 6.82 -19.45 -16.74
CA ALA A 508 5.67 -18.99 -15.98
C ALA A 508 5.78 -19.40 -14.51
N LEU A 509 6.20 -20.65 -14.22
CA LEU A 509 6.44 -21.11 -12.85
C LEU A 509 7.58 -20.33 -12.18
N ALA A 510 8.69 -20.07 -12.89
CA ALA A 510 9.79 -19.25 -12.38
C ALA A 510 9.34 -17.83 -12.04
N CYS A 511 8.53 -17.21 -12.91
CA CYS A 511 7.94 -15.89 -12.66
C CYS A 511 7.01 -15.92 -11.44
N ARG A 512 6.09 -16.89 -11.36
CA ARG A 512 5.17 -17.00 -10.23
C ARG A 512 5.93 -17.16 -8.92
N LEU A 513 6.97 -17.99 -8.91
CA LEU A 513 7.83 -18.22 -7.76
C LEU A 513 8.61 -16.96 -7.35
N SER A 514 9.23 -16.25 -8.29
CA SER A 514 10.00 -15.03 -8.00
C SER A 514 9.12 -13.86 -7.57
N TYR A 515 7.95 -13.67 -8.18
CA TYR A 515 7.02 -12.59 -7.80
C TYR A 515 6.23 -12.92 -6.54
N PHE A 516 6.05 -14.19 -6.19
CA PHE A 516 5.53 -14.55 -4.88
C PHE A 516 6.56 -14.25 -3.78
N LEU A 517 7.79 -14.76 -3.92
CA LEU A 517 8.77 -14.74 -2.83
C LEU A 517 9.66 -13.50 -2.79
N TRP A 518 9.89 -12.81 -3.91
CA TRP A 518 10.77 -11.63 -4.02
C TRP A 518 10.10 -10.37 -4.58
N ASN A 519 8.85 -10.45 -5.05
CA ASN A 519 8.14 -9.35 -5.71
C ASN A 519 8.91 -8.74 -6.89
N THR A 520 9.62 -9.56 -7.67
CA THR A 520 10.51 -9.14 -8.77
C THR A 520 10.78 -10.28 -9.75
N LEU A 521 11.51 -9.99 -10.84
CA LEU A 521 11.85 -10.97 -11.88
C LEU A 521 12.66 -12.18 -11.37
N PRO A 522 12.58 -13.35 -12.05
CA PRO A 522 13.44 -14.48 -11.76
C PRO A 522 14.91 -14.13 -11.95
N ASP A 523 15.79 -14.58 -11.05
CA ASP A 523 17.23 -14.44 -11.26
C ASP A 523 17.76 -15.41 -12.31
N GLU A 524 19.03 -15.27 -12.68
CA GLU A 524 19.67 -16.11 -13.70
C GLU A 524 19.65 -17.60 -13.33
N THR A 525 19.60 -17.95 -12.05
CA THR A 525 19.50 -19.35 -11.61
C THR A 525 18.11 -19.92 -11.88
N LEU A 526 17.03 -19.21 -11.52
CA LEU A 526 15.68 -19.63 -11.89
C LEU A 526 15.48 -19.67 -13.40
N ALA A 527 15.99 -18.67 -14.13
CA ALA A 527 15.88 -18.62 -15.58
C ALA A 527 16.58 -19.81 -16.26
N ARG A 528 17.71 -20.30 -15.72
CA ARG A 528 18.38 -21.51 -16.21
C ARG A 528 17.57 -22.77 -15.97
N HIS A 529 16.97 -22.93 -14.80
CA HIS A 529 16.06 -24.06 -14.53
C HIS A 529 14.84 -24.02 -15.45
N ALA A 530 14.27 -22.82 -15.66
CA ALA A 530 13.18 -22.64 -16.61
C ALA A 530 13.57 -23.02 -18.05
N ALA A 531 14.76 -22.62 -18.50
CA ALA A 531 15.28 -23.00 -19.80
C ALA A 531 15.55 -24.52 -19.94
N ALA A 532 15.93 -25.18 -18.84
CA ALA A 532 16.18 -26.62 -18.82
C ALA A 532 14.90 -27.47 -18.75
N GLY A 533 13.75 -26.88 -18.41
CA GLY A 533 12.50 -27.61 -18.23
C GLY A 533 12.51 -28.55 -17.01
N ASP A 534 13.32 -28.24 -16.00
CA ASP A 534 13.49 -29.07 -14.80
C ASP A 534 12.86 -28.46 -13.53
N LEU A 535 12.26 -27.27 -13.59
CA LEU A 535 11.73 -26.56 -12.43
C LEU A 535 10.48 -27.23 -11.83
N HIS A 536 9.70 -27.94 -12.64
CA HIS A 536 8.57 -28.76 -12.14
C HIS A 536 9.03 -30.02 -11.38
N GLN A 537 10.32 -30.38 -11.43
CA GLN A 537 10.82 -31.52 -10.67
C GLN A 537 10.80 -31.18 -9.16
N PRO A 538 10.14 -31.98 -8.31
CA PRO A 538 9.93 -31.61 -6.89
C PRO A 538 11.21 -31.28 -6.12
N LYS A 539 12.32 -31.98 -6.40
CA LYS A 539 13.61 -31.72 -5.74
C LYS A 539 14.21 -30.37 -6.16
N VAL A 540 14.10 -30.02 -7.44
CA VAL A 540 14.60 -28.75 -7.98
C VAL A 540 13.75 -27.60 -7.44
N LEU A 541 12.42 -27.74 -7.51
CA LEU A 541 11.47 -26.77 -6.99
C LEU A 541 11.72 -26.49 -5.51
N HIS A 542 11.81 -27.53 -4.67
CA HIS A 542 12.09 -27.38 -3.25
C HIS A 542 13.43 -26.66 -2.98
N ALA A 543 14.51 -27.04 -3.68
CA ALA A 543 15.80 -26.37 -3.53
C ALA A 543 15.74 -24.87 -3.90
N GLN A 544 14.95 -24.52 -4.92
CA GLN A 544 14.73 -23.13 -5.28
C GLN A 544 13.88 -22.40 -4.24
N ILE A 545 12.80 -22.98 -3.71
CA ILE A 545 12.00 -22.37 -2.63
C ILE A 545 12.88 -21.99 -1.44
N GLU A 546 13.68 -22.93 -0.95
CA GLU A 546 14.55 -22.73 0.21
C GLU A 546 15.60 -21.65 -0.05
N ARG A 547 16.18 -21.62 -1.26
CA ARG A 547 17.13 -20.58 -1.68
C ARG A 547 16.48 -19.20 -1.71
N LEU A 548 15.29 -19.08 -2.30
CA LEU A 548 14.59 -17.80 -2.42
C LEU A 548 14.15 -17.27 -1.05
N LEU A 549 13.64 -18.14 -0.17
CA LEU A 549 13.28 -17.78 1.20
C LEU A 549 14.48 -17.41 2.08
N GLY A 550 15.67 -17.93 1.79
CA GLY A 550 16.92 -17.59 2.46
C GLY A 550 17.61 -16.32 1.94
N ASP A 551 17.19 -15.80 0.78
CA ASP A 551 17.74 -14.58 0.19
C ASP A 551 17.13 -13.32 0.86
N PRO A 552 17.91 -12.25 1.13
CA PRO A 552 17.40 -10.99 1.70
C PRO A 552 16.22 -10.37 0.94
N ARG A 553 16.09 -10.59 -0.38
CA ARG A 553 14.95 -10.13 -1.18
C ARG A 553 13.62 -10.70 -0.71
N SER A 554 13.61 -11.84 -0.01
CA SER A 554 12.39 -12.42 0.58
C SER A 554 11.73 -11.53 1.63
N GLN A 555 12.47 -10.56 2.17
CA GLN A 555 11.88 -9.55 3.04
C GLN A 555 10.82 -8.70 2.31
N ARG A 556 10.91 -8.56 0.98
CA ARG A 556 9.89 -7.86 0.18
C ARG A 556 8.55 -8.60 0.22
N PHE A 557 8.55 -9.93 0.15
CA PHE A 557 7.35 -10.74 0.34
C PHE A 557 6.76 -10.52 1.73
N VAL A 558 7.57 -10.64 2.80
CA VAL A 558 7.12 -10.42 4.18
C VAL A 558 6.47 -9.05 4.31
N ASN A 559 7.17 -7.99 3.90
CA ASN A 559 6.72 -6.61 4.06
C ASN A 559 5.40 -6.34 3.33
N ASP A 560 5.27 -6.85 2.10
CA ASP A 560 4.10 -6.60 1.26
C ASP A 560 2.92 -7.50 1.67
N PHE A 561 3.15 -8.79 1.92
CA PHE A 561 2.11 -9.73 2.35
C PHE A 561 1.48 -9.30 3.67
N VAL A 562 2.25 -9.09 4.75
CA VAL A 562 1.66 -8.64 6.02
C VAL A 562 1.12 -7.22 5.94
N GLY A 563 1.71 -6.39 5.06
CA GLY A 563 1.21 -5.04 4.77
C GLY A 563 -0.23 -5.03 4.25
N GLN A 564 -0.59 -6.04 3.46
CA GLN A 564 -1.92 -6.19 2.85
C GLN A 564 -2.85 -7.09 3.68
N TRP A 565 -2.36 -8.28 4.06
CA TRP A 565 -3.11 -9.24 4.86
C TRP A 565 -3.54 -8.65 6.20
N LEU A 566 -2.59 -8.05 6.95
CA LEU A 566 -2.84 -7.47 8.26
C LEU A 566 -3.04 -5.94 8.20
N LYS A 567 -3.23 -5.36 7.00
CA LYS A 567 -3.50 -3.92 6.78
C LYS A 567 -2.46 -2.96 7.37
N LEU A 568 -1.18 -3.35 7.48
CA LEU A 568 -0.13 -2.44 7.98
C LEU A 568 0.11 -1.25 7.04
N LYS A 569 -0.32 -1.31 5.77
CA LYS A 569 -0.30 -0.15 4.84
C LYS A 569 -1.19 1.00 5.36
N ASP A 570 -2.18 0.70 6.19
CA ASP A 570 -3.11 1.67 6.78
C ASP A 570 -2.62 2.22 8.14
N ILE A 571 -1.38 1.91 8.55
CA ILE A 571 -0.85 2.35 9.85
C ILE A 571 -0.92 3.86 10.05
N ALA A 572 -0.82 4.65 8.97
CA ALA A 572 -0.89 6.11 9.01
C ALA A 572 -2.26 6.68 8.58
N ALA A 573 -3.30 5.84 8.43
CA ALA A 573 -4.62 6.28 7.98
C ALA A 573 -5.38 7.11 9.04
N THR A 574 -5.01 6.98 10.31
CA THR A 574 -5.58 7.72 11.44
C THR A 574 -4.47 8.22 12.36
N ASP A 575 -4.54 9.47 12.80
CA ASP A 575 -3.62 10.01 13.79
C ASP A 575 -4.24 9.94 15.19
N PRO A 576 -3.55 9.35 16.19
CA PRO A 576 -4.01 9.40 17.57
C PRO A 576 -4.14 10.82 18.09
N ASP A 577 -5.21 11.10 18.84
CA ASP A 577 -5.42 12.41 19.46
C ASP A 577 -4.31 12.69 20.50
N ASN A 578 -3.64 13.82 20.33
CA ASN A 578 -2.47 14.18 21.12
C ASN A 578 -2.78 14.54 22.59
N LYS A 579 -4.04 14.78 22.97
CA LYS A 579 -4.42 14.97 24.38
C LYS A 579 -4.68 13.65 25.08
N LEU A 580 -5.19 12.66 24.34
CA LEU A 580 -5.45 11.31 24.84
C LEU A 580 -4.19 10.43 24.80
N TYR A 581 -3.36 10.55 23.77
CA TYR A 581 -2.19 9.71 23.51
C TYR A 581 -0.93 10.56 23.20
N PRO A 582 -0.53 11.48 24.11
CA PRO A 582 0.61 12.37 23.88
C PRO A 582 1.96 11.65 23.73
N GLU A 583 2.05 10.37 24.12
CA GLU A 583 3.24 9.53 23.98
C GLU A 583 3.41 8.89 22.59
N PHE A 584 2.42 9.01 21.72
CA PHE A 584 2.51 8.54 20.34
C PHE A 584 3.51 9.39 19.55
N SER A 585 4.32 8.74 18.71
CA SER A 585 5.40 9.37 17.92
C SER A 585 5.66 8.55 16.67
N SER A 586 6.27 9.15 15.64
CA SER A 586 6.65 8.44 14.41
C SER A 586 7.57 7.25 14.71
N TYR A 587 8.53 7.41 15.62
CA TYR A 587 9.39 6.31 16.05
C TYR A 587 8.62 5.15 16.69
N LEU A 588 7.58 5.43 17.48
CA LEU A 588 6.73 4.36 18.02
C LEU A 588 5.99 3.64 16.87
N GLN A 589 5.37 4.39 15.96
CA GLN A 589 4.66 3.81 14.82
C GLN A 589 5.54 2.90 13.96
N ASP A 590 6.74 3.36 13.62
CA ASP A 590 7.70 2.57 12.83
C ASP A 590 8.13 1.30 13.60
N SER A 591 8.30 1.39 14.92
CA SER A 591 8.62 0.25 15.76
C SER A 591 7.47 -0.77 15.81
N MET A 592 6.21 -0.32 15.83
CA MET A 592 5.03 -1.21 15.75
C MET A 592 5.02 -2.01 14.45
N VAL A 593 5.28 -1.36 13.31
CA VAL A 593 5.31 -2.04 12.00
C VAL A 593 6.50 -3.00 11.89
N ALA A 594 7.65 -2.60 12.45
CA ALA A 594 8.85 -3.44 12.47
C ALA A 594 8.63 -4.72 13.28
N GLU A 595 7.92 -4.67 14.41
CA GLU A 595 7.54 -5.85 15.20
C GLU A 595 6.77 -6.86 14.34
N THR A 596 5.69 -6.44 13.68
CA THR A 596 4.84 -7.36 12.92
C THR A 596 5.61 -8.06 11.80
N ARG A 597 6.45 -7.31 11.08
CA ARG A 597 7.30 -7.84 9.99
C ARG A 597 8.36 -8.81 10.52
N ALA A 598 9.06 -8.44 11.60
CA ALA A 598 10.08 -9.28 12.21
C ALA A 598 9.47 -10.54 12.83
N TYR A 599 8.28 -10.44 13.42
CA TYR A 599 7.56 -11.57 13.99
C TYR A 599 7.14 -12.56 12.91
N PHE A 600 6.54 -12.09 11.80
CA PHE A 600 6.19 -13.00 10.70
C PHE A 600 7.42 -13.67 10.07
N ARG A 601 8.54 -12.93 9.93
CA ARG A 601 9.82 -13.53 9.51
C ARG A 601 10.28 -14.62 10.48
N HIS A 602 10.20 -14.36 11.78
CA HIS A 602 10.55 -15.34 12.82
C HIS A 602 9.69 -16.62 12.72
N LEU A 603 8.38 -16.49 12.45
CA LEU A 603 7.49 -17.63 12.25
C LEU A 603 7.91 -18.50 11.06
N ILE A 604 8.34 -17.87 9.94
CA ILE A 604 8.83 -18.57 8.76
C ILE A 604 10.19 -19.22 9.04
N ASP A 605 11.14 -18.49 9.62
CA ASP A 605 12.50 -18.98 9.84
C ASP A 605 12.57 -20.20 10.76
N ASN A 606 11.68 -20.23 11.76
CA ASN A 606 11.62 -21.30 12.75
C ASN A 606 10.52 -22.32 12.45
N ASP A 607 9.85 -22.21 11.29
CA ASP A 607 8.77 -23.07 10.83
C ASP A 607 7.69 -23.33 11.90
N LEU A 608 7.25 -22.26 12.58
CA LEU A 608 6.33 -22.36 13.71
C LEU A 608 4.90 -22.66 13.26
N ASP A 609 4.16 -23.38 14.11
CA ASP A 609 2.75 -23.74 13.90
C ASP A 609 1.82 -22.52 13.88
N ALA A 610 0.68 -22.64 13.19
CA ALA A 610 -0.30 -21.56 13.04
C ALA A 610 -0.89 -21.06 14.38
N ALA A 611 -0.84 -21.81 15.47
CA ALA A 611 -1.19 -21.31 16.80
C ALA A 611 -0.37 -20.09 17.22
N TYR A 612 0.89 -19.98 16.73
CA TYR A 612 1.77 -18.84 17.00
C TYR A 612 1.32 -17.54 16.33
N LEU A 613 0.36 -17.59 15.40
CA LEU A 613 -0.29 -16.39 14.87
C LEU A 613 -1.04 -15.61 15.95
N VAL A 614 -1.57 -16.29 16.98
CA VAL A 614 -2.45 -15.69 17.99
C VAL A 614 -1.90 -15.78 19.42
N LYS A 615 -1.01 -16.73 19.72
CA LYS A 615 -0.41 -16.92 21.05
C LYS A 615 1.07 -17.24 20.93
N SER A 616 1.93 -16.48 21.61
CA SER A 616 3.38 -16.65 21.55
C SER A 616 4.04 -16.45 22.91
N PRO A 617 5.12 -17.19 23.23
CA PRO A 617 5.90 -16.96 24.44
C PRO A 617 6.90 -15.80 24.31
N LEU A 618 6.97 -15.14 23.14
CA LEU A 618 7.89 -14.05 22.87
C LEU A 618 7.25 -12.96 22.00
N VAL A 619 7.93 -11.83 21.91
CA VAL A 619 7.62 -10.72 20.99
C VAL A 619 8.90 -10.26 20.28
N MET A 620 8.77 -9.57 19.15
CA MET A 620 9.89 -9.00 18.39
C MET A 620 9.92 -7.49 18.57
N ILE A 621 10.67 -6.99 19.55
CA ILE A 621 10.58 -5.57 19.95
C ILE A 621 11.96 -4.91 20.07
N ASN A 622 11.97 -3.58 19.96
CA ASN A 622 13.09 -2.71 20.32
C ASN A 622 12.77 -1.96 21.62
N GLN A 623 13.68 -1.08 22.09
CA GLN A 623 13.48 -0.33 23.34
C GLN A 623 12.22 0.56 23.33
N LYS A 624 11.92 1.26 22.22
CA LYS A 624 10.75 2.16 22.14
C LYS A 624 9.45 1.39 22.36
N LEU A 625 9.32 0.23 21.73
CA LEU A 625 8.14 -0.60 21.86
C LEU A 625 8.11 -1.36 23.20
N ALA A 626 9.26 -1.77 23.73
CA ALA A 626 9.37 -2.36 25.07
C ALA A 626 8.88 -1.40 26.16
N ASN A 627 9.26 -0.13 26.11
CA ASN A 627 8.76 0.91 27.01
C ASN A 627 7.24 1.08 26.89
N HIS A 628 6.72 1.06 25.67
CA HIS A 628 5.28 1.15 25.41
C HIS A 628 4.52 -0.10 25.94
N TYR A 629 5.15 -1.26 25.96
CA TYR A 629 4.57 -2.51 26.48
C TYR A 629 4.80 -2.72 27.98
N GLY A 630 5.65 -1.91 28.61
CA GLY A 630 6.06 -2.12 30.00
C GLY A 630 6.97 -3.34 30.18
N ILE A 631 7.77 -3.69 29.17
CA ILE A 631 8.73 -4.79 29.20
C ILE A 631 10.13 -4.21 29.49
N GLU A 632 10.74 -4.63 30.59
CA GLU A 632 12.06 -4.18 31.02
C GLU A 632 13.21 -4.95 30.34
N GLY A 633 14.43 -4.43 30.43
CA GLY A 633 15.64 -5.12 30.00
C GLY A 633 15.95 -5.06 28.49
N VAL A 634 15.20 -4.26 27.72
CA VAL A 634 15.44 -4.05 26.28
C VAL A 634 16.03 -2.66 26.04
N ALA A 635 17.18 -2.59 25.38
CA ALA A 635 17.87 -1.33 25.07
C ALA A 635 18.30 -1.28 23.60
N GLY A 636 18.21 -0.09 23.00
CA GLY A 636 18.58 0.21 21.62
C GLY A 636 17.46 0.03 20.58
N THR A 637 17.78 0.40 19.35
CA THR A 637 16.85 0.51 18.21
C THR A 637 16.58 -0.82 17.52
N GLU A 638 17.46 -1.81 17.70
CA GLU A 638 17.36 -3.14 17.09
C GLU A 638 16.16 -3.93 17.62
N VAL A 639 15.33 -4.41 16.70
CA VAL A 639 14.22 -5.33 16.96
C VAL A 639 14.76 -6.74 17.14
N ARG A 640 14.43 -7.37 18.28
CA ARG A 640 14.94 -8.70 18.64
C ARG A 640 13.87 -9.54 19.33
N PRO A 641 14.03 -10.89 19.35
CA PRO A 641 13.15 -11.74 20.14
C PRO A 641 13.35 -11.47 21.63
N VAL A 642 12.25 -11.20 22.33
CA VAL A 642 12.22 -10.99 23.78
C VAL A 642 11.21 -11.96 24.40
N PRO A 643 11.65 -12.88 25.28
CA PRO A 643 10.75 -13.76 26.00
C PRO A 643 9.78 -12.97 26.87
N LEU A 644 8.52 -13.39 26.90
CA LEU A 644 7.48 -12.75 27.69
C LEU A 644 7.44 -13.34 29.11
N PRO A 645 7.27 -12.50 30.15
CA PRO A 645 6.85 -12.96 31.48
C PRO A 645 5.54 -13.76 31.41
N SER A 646 5.35 -14.72 32.32
CA SER A 646 4.18 -15.61 32.32
C SER A 646 2.84 -14.90 32.48
N ASP A 647 2.83 -13.71 33.09
CA ASP A 647 1.66 -12.86 33.30
C ASP A 647 1.48 -11.79 32.23
N CYS A 648 2.37 -11.70 31.24
CA CYS A 648 2.24 -10.70 30.18
C CYS A 648 1.01 -10.99 29.29
N PRO A 649 0.16 -9.99 28.99
CA PRO A 649 -0.99 -10.17 28.10
C PRO A 649 -0.63 -10.15 26.61
N ARG A 650 0.67 -10.07 26.27
CA ARG A 650 1.19 -9.97 24.89
C ARG A 650 1.48 -11.36 24.30
N GLY A 651 1.75 -11.39 23.00
CA GLY A 651 2.13 -12.57 22.23
C GLY A 651 1.21 -12.78 21.02
N GLY A 652 1.78 -13.11 19.86
CA GLY A 652 1.02 -13.25 18.61
C GLY A 652 0.48 -11.93 18.06
N PHE A 653 -0.12 -11.95 16.87
CA PHE A 653 -0.56 -10.75 16.15
C PHE A 653 -1.70 -9.99 16.85
N LEU A 654 -2.58 -10.70 17.57
CA LEU A 654 -3.74 -10.11 18.25
C LEU A 654 -3.39 -8.98 19.23
N THR A 655 -2.19 -9.03 19.79
CA THR A 655 -1.77 -8.15 20.89
C THR A 655 -0.67 -7.18 20.48
N GLN A 656 -0.31 -7.14 19.19
CA GLN A 656 0.65 -6.19 18.65
C GLN A 656 0.02 -4.82 18.44
N ALA A 657 0.77 -3.78 18.75
CA ALA A 657 0.26 -2.41 18.76
C ALA A 657 -0.13 -1.91 17.35
N ALA A 658 0.56 -2.38 16.31
CA ALA A 658 0.19 -2.06 14.93
C ALA A 658 -1.25 -2.48 14.64
N ILE A 659 -1.61 -3.73 14.99
CA ILE A 659 -2.94 -4.32 14.76
C ILE A 659 -4.02 -3.60 15.58
N LEU A 660 -3.69 -3.25 16.82
CA LEU A 660 -4.60 -2.56 17.72
C LEU A 660 -4.85 -1.10 17.30
N LYS A 661 -3.88 -0.46 16.64
CA LYS A 661 -3.98 0.89 16.08
C LYS A 661 -4.82 0.95 14.80
N ILE A 662 -4.57 0.07 13.83
CA ILE A 662 -5.31 0.07 12.54
C ILE A 662 -6.80 -0.26 12.71
N THR A 663 -7.18 -0.84 13.85
CA THR A 663 -8.57 -1.15 14.21
C THR A 663 -9.23 -0.09 15.09
N ALA A 664 -8.61 1.10 15.21
CA ALA A 664 -9.09 2.24 15.98
C ALA A 664 -9.16 3.52 15.13
N ASN A 665 -9.90 4.54 15.59
CA ASN A 665 -10.14 5.78 14.84
C ASN A 665 -9.29 6.98 15.31
N GLY A 666 -8.27 6.75 16.15
CA GLY A 666 -7.40 7.80 16.70
C GLY A 666 -7.85 8.39 18.05
N THR A 667 -9.14 8.35 18.39
CA THR A 667 -9.65 8.84 19.69
C THR A 667 -10.20 7.72 20.56
N THR A 668 -10.88 6.77 19.94
CA THR A 668 -11.64 5.70 20.58
C THR A 668 -11.34 4.36 19.92
N THR A 669 -11.53 3.30 20.69
CA THR A 669 -11.52 1.92 20.19
C THR A 669 -12.95 1.50 19.87
N SER A 670 -13.11 0.50 19.00
CA SER A 670 -14.42 -0.09 18.74
C SER A 670 -14.31 -1.62 18.65
N PRO A 671 -15.10 -2.38 19.44
CA PRO A 671 -15.12 -3.84 19.37
C PRO A 671 -15.51 -4.36 17.99
N VAL A 672 -16.34 -3.65 17.23
CA VAL A 672 -16.87 -4.14 15.95
C VAL A 672 -15.79 -4.24 14.87
N PRO A 673 -15.01 -3.17 14.53
CA PRO A 673 -13.87 -3.28 13.62
C PRO A 673 -12.79 -4.26 14.10
N ARG A 674 -12.53 -4.30 15.41
CA ARG A 674 -11.57 -5.24 16.02
C ARG A 674 -12.00 -6.69 15.82
N GLY A 675 -13.26 -6.99 16.11
CA GLY A 675 -13.84 -8.31 15.92
C GLY A 675 -13.87 -8.74 14.46
N ALA A 676 -14.31 -7.83 13.58
CA ALA A 676 -14.31 -8.06 12.14
C ALA A 676 -12.91 -8.36 11.61
N PHE A 677 -11.88 -7.62 12.08
CA PHE A 677 -10.49 -7.88 11.72
C PHE A 677 -10.06 -9.30 12.12
N VAL A 678 -10.33 -9.74 13.36
CA VAL A 678 -9.95 -11.08 13.81
C VAL A 678 -10.66 -12.17 13.00
N LEU A 679 -11.96 -12.02 12.77
CA LEU A 679 -12.77 -12.95 11.99
C LEU A 679 -12.25 -13.06 10.55
N GLU A 680 -12.09 -11.93 9.86
CA GLU A 680 -11.72 -11.88 8.45
C GLU A 680 -10.25 -12.29 8.24
N ARG A 681 -9.33 -11.73 9.04
CA ARG A 681 -7.89 -11.83 8.77
C ARG A 681 -7.23 -13.04 9.41
N LEU A 682 -7.67 -13.47 10.59
CA LEU A 682 -7.03 -14.60 11.28
C LEU A 682 -7.85 -15.88 11.19
N LEU A 683 -9.17 -15.76 11.28
CA LEU A 683 -10.07 -16.91 11.40
C LEU A 683 -10.76 -17.33 10.09
N GLY A 684 -10.60 -16.57 9.01
CA GLY A 684 -11.18 -16.87 7.69
C GLY A 684 -12.71 -16.79 7.63
N GLU A 685 -13.35 -16.12 8.58
CA GLU A 685 -14.79 -15.88 8.63
C GLU A 685 -15.12 -14.51 8.04
N GLN A 686 -15.87 -14.48 6.94
CA GLN A 686 -16.38 -13.23 6.37
C GLN A 686 -17.59 -12.76 7.19
N PRO A 687 -17.54 -11.60 7.87
CA PRO A 687 -18.72 -11.02 8.49
C PRO A 687 -19.73 -10.64 7.40
N GLU A 688 -21.02 -10.92 7.62
CA GLU A 688 -22.04 -10.61 6.62
C GLU A 688 -22.19 -9.09 6.48
N PRO A 689 -22.28 -8.56 5.25
CA PRO A 689 -22.64 -7.17 5.08
C PRO A 689 -24.04 -6.94 5.67
N PRO A 690 -24.32 -5.75 6.22
CA PRO A 690 -25.64 -5.44 6.74
C PRO A 690 -26.72 -5.66 5.66
N PRO A 691 -27.93 -6.13 6.01
CA PRO A 691 -28.98 -6.42 5.04
C PRO A 691 -29.29 -5.19 4.16
N PRO A 692 -29.34 -5.32 2.82
CA PRO A 692 -29.44 -4.17 1.90
C PRO A 692 -30.67 -3.27 2.03
N ASN A 693 -31.67 -3.60 2.85
CA ASN A 693 -32.96 -2.91 2.92
C ASN A 693 -33.48 -2.69 4.35
N VAL A 694 -32.64 -2.85 5.37
CA VAL A 694 -33.02 -2.50 6.74
C VAL A 694 -32.45 -1.12 7.02
N ALA A 695 -33.31 -0.12 7.22
CA ALA A 695 -32.92 1.16 7.81
C ALA A 695 -32.00 0.88 8.99
N ALA A 696 -30.85 1.55 9.08
CA ALA A 696 -29.98 1.44 10.25
C ALA A 696 -30.87 1.69 11.47
N ILE A 697 -31.21 0.61 12.18
CA ILE A 697 -32.01 0.72 13.38
C ILE A 697 -31.04 1.34 14.38
N GLU A 698 -31.07 2.66 14.51
CA GLU A 698 -30.34 3.36 15.57
C GLU A 698 -31.05 3.01 16.88
N PRO A 699 -30.50 2.05 17.65
CA PRO A 699 -31.13 1.65 18.89
C PRO A 699 -30.96 2.79 19.89
N ASP A 700 -31.93 2.98 20.78
CA ASP A 700 -31.86 4.01 21.80
C ASP A 700 -30.75 3.69 22.82
N VAL A 701 -29.54 4.20 22.59
CA VAL A 701 -28.41 4.03 23.49
C VAL A 701 -28.42 4.98 24.69
N ARG A 702 -29.46 5.82 24.87
CA ARG A 702 -29.51 6.79 25.99
C ARG A 702 -29.39 6.10 27.34
N GLY A 703 -28.52 6.62 28.20
CA GLY A 703 -28.20 6.03 29.50
C GLY A 703 -27.20 4.86 29.46
N ALA A 704 -26.66 4.50 28.30
CA ALA A 704 -25.50 3.61 28.22
C ALA A 704 -24.23 4.39 28.61
N THR A 705 -23.45 3.87 29.55
CA THR A 705 -22.25 4.55 30.08
C THR A 705 -20.96 3.89 29.64
N THR A 706 -21.05 2.63 29.19
CA THR A 706 -19.91 1.85 28.71
C THR A 706 -20.14 1.38 27.27
N VAL A 707 -19.04 1.04 26.58
CA VAL A 707 -19.09 0.41 25.24
C VAL A 707 -19.92 -0.89 25.28
N ARG A 708 -19.85 -1.61 26.40
CA ARG A 708 -20.65 -2.83 26.63
C ARG A 708 -22.14 -2.54 26.64
N ASP A 709 -22.58 -1.52 27.39
CA ASP A 709 -23.99 -1.12 27.46
C ASP A 709 -24.51 -0.67 26.10
N GLN A 710 -23.70 0.08 25.35
CA GLN A 710 -24.06 0.56 24.01
C GLN A 710 -24.29 -0.61 23.05
N LEU A 711 -23.38 -1.58 23.00
CA LEU A 711 -23.54 -2.76 22.13
C LEU A 711 -24.63 -3.72 22.63
N ALA A 712 -24.83 -3.85 23.94
CA ALA A 712 -25.91 -4.66 24.49
C ALA A 712 -27.29 -4.13 24.02
N LYS A 713 -27.49 -2.81 24.10
CA LYS A 713 -28.70 -2.16 23.56
C LYS A 713 -28.80 -2.30 22.05
N HIS A 714 -27.68 -2.20 21.33
CA HIS A 714 -27.66 -2.43 19.88
C HIS A 714 -28.09 -3.84 19.46
N ARG A 715 -27.86 -4.83 20.33
CA ARG A 715 -28.21 -6.24 20.12
C ARG A 715 -29.61 -6.61 20.54
N GLU A 716 -30.43 -5.70 21.07
CA GLU A 716 -31.83 -6.00 21.41
C GLU A 716 -32.65 -6.35 20.16
N HIS A 717 -32.24 -5.89 18.98
CA HIS A 717 -32.82 -6.28 17.71
C HIS A 717 -32.24 -7.60 17.19
N ALA A 718 -33.12 -8.58 16.91
CA ALA A 718 -32.74 -9.93 16.48
C ALA A 718 -31.84 -9.97 15.24
N VAL A 719 -32.06 -9.05 14.28
CA VAL A 719 -31.23 -8.94 13.06
C VAL A 719 -29.81 -8.49 13.37
N CYS A 720 -29.63 -7.56 14.31
CA CYS A 720 -28.29 -7.12 14.72
C CYS A 720 -27.62 -8.18 15.61
N ALA A 721 -28.38 -8.84 16.48
CA ALA A 721 -27.88 -9.86 17.40
C ALA A 721 -27.19 -11.04 16.68
N SER A 722 -27.72 -11.46 15.52
CA SER A 722 -27.20 -12.60 14.76
C SER A 722 -25.75 -12.39 14.28
N CYS A 723 -25.42 -11.18 13.81
CA CYS A 723 -24.07 -10.83 13.37
C CYS A 723 -23.15 -10.52 14.55
N HIS A 724 -23.64 -9.74 15.51
CA HIS A 724 -22.87 -9.33 16.68
C HIS A 724 -22.52 -10.48 17.63
N GLN A 725 -23.26 -11.59 17.62
CA GLN A 725 -22.90 -12.81 18.35
C GLN A 725 -21.51 -13.35 17.97
N ARG A 726 -21.07 -13.11 16.72
CA ARG A 726 -19.77 -13.55 16.22
C ARG A 726 -18.72 -12.46 16.28
N ILE A 727 -19.10 -11.23 15.96
CA ILE A 727 -18.19 -10.08 15.84
C ILE A 727 -17.77 -9.55 17.22
N ASP A 728 -18.71 -9.37 18.14
CA ASP A 728 -18.41 -8.70 19.40
C ASP A 728 -17.41 -9.44 20.30
N PRO A 729 -17.49 -10.78 20.47
CA PRO A 729 -16.57 -11.48 21.39
C PRO A 729 -15.08 -11.23 21.10
N PRO A 730 -14.54 -11.45 19.88
CA PRO A 730 -13.15 -11.10 19.59
C PRO A 730 -12.86 -9.61 19.82
N GLY A 731 -13.81 -8.74 19.48
CA GLY A 731 -13.70 -7.29 19.74
C GLY A 731 -13.51 -6.96 21.21
N PHE A 732 -14.34 -7.52 22.09
CA PHE A 732 -14.27 -7.33 23.54
C PHE A 732 -12.95 -7.85 24.12
N ALA A 733 -12.47 -9.01 23.66
CA ALA A 733 -11.17 -9.54 24.13
C ALA A 733 -10.03 -8.52 23.93
N LEU A 734 -10.07 -7.76 22.83
CA LEU A 734 -9.09 -6.75 22.47
C LEU A 734 -9.29 -5.39 23.16
N GLU A 735 -10.42 -5.15 23.85
CA GLU A 735 -10.69 -3.86 24.50
C GLU A 735 -9.78 -3.56 25.69
N SER A 736 -9.03 -4.56 26.17
CA SER A 736 -7.94 -4.38 27.15
C SER A 736 -6.75 -3.61 26.58
N PHE A 737 -6.80 -3.19 25.31
CA PHE A 737 -5.79 -2.36 24.68
C PHE A 737 -6.39 -1.06 24.12
N ASP A 738 -5.66 0.04 24.30
CA ASP A 738 -6.05 1.37 23.85
C ASP A 738 -5.83 1.59 22.34
N VAL A 739 -6.03 2.83 21.88
CA VAL A 739 -5.94 3.20 20.46
C VAL A 739 -4.54 3.03 19.89
N ILE A 740 -3.50 3.16 20.71
CA ILE A 740 -2.11 2.98 20.27
C ILE A 740 -1.58 1.59 20.66
N GLY A 741 -2.45 0.71 21.14
CA GLY A 741 -2.12 -0.65 21.53
C GLY A 741 -1.48 -0.77 22.91
N GLY A 742 -1.50 0.27 23.74
CA GLY A 742 -1.11 0.20 25.15
C GLY A 742 -2.11 -0.62 25.97
N PHE A 743 -1.65 -1.38 26.97
CA PHE A 743 -2.56 -2.14 27.83
C PHE A 743 -3.33 -1.21 28.77
N ARG A 744 -4.62 -1.48 29.00
CA ARG A 744 -5.49 -0.69 29.86
C ARG A 744 -6.54 -1.54 30.58
N ASP A 745 -6.90 -1.10 31.79
CA ASP A 745 -8.05 -1.61 32.55
C ASP A 745 -9.22 -0.62 32.58
N ARG A 746 -8.97 0.63 32.16
CA ARG A 746 -9.96 1.72 32.08
C ARG A 746 -9.77 2.51 30.79
N TYR A 747 -10.86 3.02 30.22
CA TYR A 747 -10.80 3.89 29.04
C TYR A 747 -10.12 5.24 29.39
N ARG A 748 -9.45 5.87 28.42
CA ARG A 748 -8.98 7.26 28.57
C ARG A 748 -10.12 8.24 28.24
N SER A 749 -10.17 9.36 28.94
CA SER A 749 -11.17 10.42 28.75
C SER A 749 -10.54 11.81 28.80
N ILE A 750 -11.19 12.79 28.19
CA ILE A 750 -10.86 14.20 28.34
C ILE A 750 -11.87 14.80 29.33
N GLY A 751 -11.40 15.42 30.41
CA GLY A 751 -12.23 16.19 31.35
C GLY A 751 -12.83 15.41 32.52
N GLU A 752 -13.56 14.32 32.26
CA GLU A 752 -14.22 13.51 33.30
C GLU A 752 -13.35 12.33 33.78
N GLY A 753 -13.52 11.89 35.02
CA GLY A 753 -12.83 10.73 35.58
C GLY A 753 -11.66 11.05 36.52
N GLU A 754 -10.95 10.01 36.95
CA GLU A 754 -9.80 10.13 37.86
C GLU A 754 -8.53 10.55 37.12
N LEU A 755 -7.55 11.12 37.83
CA LEU A 755 -6.26 11.44 37.22
C LEU A 755 -5.55 10.17 36.77
N ALA A 756 -5.05 10.15 35.54
CA ALA A 756 -4.26 9.04 35.03
C ALA A 756 -2.89 8.96 35.71
N GLN A 757 -2.44 7.74 35.98
CA GLN A 757 -1.04 7.51 36.36
C GLN A 757 -0.14 7.64 35.14
N ARG A 758 1.09 8.11 35.34
CA ARG A 758 2.07 8.32 34.26
C ARG A 758 2.55 7.03 33.61
N GLY A 759 2.69 5.95 34.39
CA GLY A 759 3.25 4.70 33.91
C GLY A 759 4.65 4.91 33.29
N SER A 760 4.85 4.37 32.08
CA SER A 760 6.09 4.50 31.30
C SER A 760 6.16 5.73 30.39
N ILE A 761 5.16 6.63 30.45
CA ILE A 761 5.16 7.86 29.65
C ILE A 761 6.28 8.79 30.14
N ASP A 762 7.11 9.28 29.21
CA ASP A 762 8.26 10.12 29.50
C ASP A 762 7.86 11.31 30.42
N PRO A 763 8.61 11.59 31.50
CA PRO A 763 8.29 12.67 32.44
C PRO A 763 8.12 14.06 31.81
N MET A 764 8.77 14.33 30.68
CA MET A 764 8.67 15.61 29.97
C MET A 764 7.36 15.74 29.20
N ILE A 765 6.68 14.64 28.91
CA ILE A 765 5.37 14.63 28.26
C ILE A 765 4.29 15.01 29.28
N GLY A 766 3.53 16.04 28.96
CA GLY A 766 2.37 16.47 29.74
C GLY A 766 1.22 15.46 29.62
N ILE A 767 0.61 15.10 30.75
CA ILE A 767 -0.56 14.21 30.78
C ILE A 767 -1.78 15.02 31.18
N SER A 768 -2.77 15.10 30.28
CA SER A 768 -4.04 15.80 30.51
C SER A 768 -5.26 14.89 30.51
N PHE A 769 -5.12 13.65 30.05
CA PHE A 769 -6.22 12.68 30.03
C PHE A 769 -6.49 12.11 31.42
N ARG A 770 -7.70 11.58 31.58
CA ARG A 770 -8.23 10.97 32.80
C ARG A 770 -8.65 9.54 32.56
N LEU A 771 -8.91 8.81 33.64
CA LEU A 771 -9.42 7.44 33.61
C LEU A 771 -10.95 7.46 33.65
N GLY A 772 -11.54 7.06 32.52
CA GLY A 772 -12.96 6.84 32.31
C GLY A 772 -13.44 5.49 32.88
N PRO A 773 -14.56 4.93 32.37
CA PRO A 773 -15.12 3.67 32.85
C PRO A 773 -14.15 2.48 32.76
N PRO A 774 -14.34 1.42 33.58
CA PRO A 774 -13.58 0.17 33.47
C PRO A 774 -13.85 -0.55 32.14
N VAL A 775 -12.84 -1.29 31.68
CA VAL A 775 -12.93 -2.17 30.52
C VAL A 775 -13.46 -3.52 30.96
N ASP A 776 -14.45 -4.04 30.23
CA ASP A 776 -14.89 -5.43 30.34
C ASP A 776 -14.50 -6.18 29.05
N SER A 777 -13.43 -6.96 29.14
CA SER A 777 -12.90 -7.76 28.03
C SER A 777 -13.36 -9.22 28.03
N SER A 778 -14.33 -9.57 28.88
CA SER A 778 -14.89 -10.91 28.90
C SER A 778 -15.90 -11.14 27.77
N GLY A 779 -16.16 -12.39 27.41
CA GLY A 779 -17.14 -12.72 26.38
C GLY A 779 -17.39 -14.21 26.23
N GLN A 780 -18.27 -14.53 25.28
CA GLN A 780 -18.64 -15.90 24.92
C GLN A 780 -18.68 -16.04 23.39
N LEU A 781 -18.02 -17.06 22.85
CA LEU A 781 -18.05 -17.38 21.43
C LEU A 781 -19.38 -18.01 21.02
N SER A 782 -19.65 -18.04 19.72
CA SER A 782 -20.87 -18.64 19.14
C SER A 782 -21.04 -20.13 19.46
N ASP A 783 -19.94 -20.85 19.70
CA ASP A 783 -19.93 -22.26 20.12
C ASP A 783 -20.15 -22.47 21.63
N GLY A 784 -20.28 -21.38 22.40
CA GLY A 784 -20.54 -21.40 23.83
C GLY A 784 -19.30 -21.32 24.73
N ARG A 785 -18.07 -21.43 24.20
CA ARG A 785 -16.83 -21.25 24.97
C ARG A 785 -16.75 -19.83 25.54
N LYS A 786 -16.46 -19.69 26.84
CA LYS A 786 -16.38 -18.40 27.56
C LYS A 786 -14.92 -18.03 27.82
N PHE A 787 -14.64 -16.73 27.85
CA PHE A 787 -13.34 -16.18 28.26
C PHE A 787 -13.54 -14.96 29.14
N SER A 788 -12.62 -14.74 30.07
CA SER A 788 -12.62 -13.58 30.96
C SER A 788 -11.73 -12.43 30.50
N GLY A 789 -10.97 -12.60 29.41
CA GLY A 789 -10.07 -11.60 28.85
C GLY A 789 -9.15 -12.16 27.78
N ILE A 790 -8.19 -11.35 27.32
CA ILE A 790 -7.35 -11.67 26.15
C ILE A 790 -6.58 -12.98 26.26
N ARG A 791 -5.98 -13.30 27.41
CA ARG A 791 -5.16 -14.53 27.56
C ARG A 791 -5.96 -15.81 27.34
N GLN A 792 -7.14 -15.90 27.95
CA GLN A 792 -8.04 -17.03 27.74
C GLN A 792 -8.59 -17.06 26.32
N TYR A 793 -8.87 -15.90 25.72
CA TYR A 793 -9.29 -15.83 24.33
C TYR A 793 -8.20 -16.36 23.38
N GLN A 794 -6.93 -15.96 23.58
CA GLN A 794 -5.79 -16.47 22.82
C GLN A 794 -5.63 -17.99 22.98
N GLU A 795 -5.83 -18.53 24.18
CA GLU A 795 -5.81 -19.98 24.42
C GLU A 795 -6.88 -20.72 23.64
N ILE A 796 -8.11 -20.20 23.65
CA ILE A 796 -9.24 -20.80 22.93
C ILE A 796 -8.98 -20.81 21.42
N ILE A 797 -8.49 -19.71 20.86
CA ILE A 797 -8.25 -19.61 19.42
C ILE A 797 -6.99 -20.37 18.99
N ALA A 798 -5.93 -20.37 19.81
CA ALA A 798 -4.71 -21.13 19.54
C ALA A 798 -4.97 -22.65 19.51
N ALA A 799 -5.97 -23.13 20.26
CA ALA A 799 -6.38 -24.53 20.23
C ALA A 799 -6.99 -24.96 18.89
N ASP A 800 -7.51 -24.00 18.10
CA ASP A 800 -8.09 -24.24 16.77
C ASP A 800 -7.03 -24.01 15.66
N SER A 801 -5.80 -24.52 15.83
CA SER A 801 -4.66 -24.23 14.95
C SER A 801 -4.88 -24.64 13.48
N THR A 802 -5.56 -25.76 13.22
CA THR A 802 -5.95 -26.19 11.86
C THR A 802 -6.71 -25.10 11.11
N ARG A 803 -7.60 -24.39 11.80
CA ARG A 803 -8.41 -23.33 11.22
C ARG A 803 -7.59 -22.10 10.90
N LEU A 804 -6.68 -21.71 11.81
CA LEU A 804 -5.71 -20.63 11.57
C LEU A 804 -4.83 -20.97 10.37
N LEU A 805 -4.36 -22.22 10.28
CA LEU A 805 -3.54 -22.71 9.20
C LEU A 805 -4.29 -22.70 7.86
N GLN A 806 -5.55 -23.13 7.85
CA GLN A 806 -6.40 -23.11 6.66
C GLN A 806 -6.65 -21.69 6.14
N ASN A 807 -6.93 -20.72 7.03
CA ASN A 807 -7.08 -19.34 6.61
C ASN A 807 -5.75 -18.76 6.10
N LEU A 808 -4.63 -19.01 6.77
CA LEU A 808 -3.32 -18.57 6.29
C LEU A 808 -3.00 -19.16 4.90
N ALA A 809 -3.31 -20.44 4.68
CA ALA A 809 -3.16 -21.10 3.37
C ALA A 809 -3.98 -20.39 2.30
N GLN A 810 -5.22 -20.01 2.61
CA GLN A 810 -6.10 -19.27 1.70
C GLN A 810 -5.54 -17.86 1.39
N GLN A 811 -5.08 -17.13 2.40
CA GLN A 811 -4.50 -15.78 2.23
C GLN A 811 -3.22 -15.83 1.39
N LEU A 812 -2.33 -16.79 1.66
CA LEU A 812 -1.12 -17.01 0.87
C LEU A 812 -1.46 -17.40 -0.56
N ALA A 813 -2.45 -18.28 -0.78
CA ALA A 813 -2.86 -18.67 -2.13
C ALA A 813 -3.40 -17.49 -2.94
N VAL A 814 -4.27 -16.66 -2.36
CA VAL A 814 -4.79 -15.45 -3.04
C VAL A 814 -3.65 -14.50 -3.41
N TYR A 815 -2.73 -14.25 -2.47
CA TYR A 815 -1.56 -13.40 -2.71
C TYR A 815 -0.61 -13.96 -3.77
N ALA A 816 -0.28 -15.24 -3.70
CA ALA A 816 0.72 -15.89 -4.52
C ALA A 816 0.26 -16.13 -5.97
N ILE A 817 -1.03 -16.41 -6.16
CA ILE A 817 -1.62 -16.72 -7.47
C ILE A 817 -2.19 -15.44 -8.12
N GLY A 818 -2.55 -14.43 -7.34
CA GLY A 818 -3.07 -13.16 -7.85
C GLY A 818 -4.50 -13.28 -8.40
N ARG A 819 -5.35 -14.11 -7.79
CA ARG A 819 -6.78 -14.23 -8.12
C ARG A 819 -7.60 -14.67 -6.91
N SER A 820 -8.92 -14.49 -7.00
CA SER A 820 -9.86 -14.95 -5.96
C SER A 820 -9.82 -16.47 -5.84
N GLY A 821 -10.04 -16.94 -4.61
CA GLY A 821 -10.29 -18.35 -4.35
C GLY A 821 -11.55 -18.80 -5.08
N ARG A 822 -11.40 -19.79 -5.96
CA ARG A 822 -12.48 -20.46 -6.66
C ARG A 822 -13.00 -21.64 -5.86
N PHE A 823 -14.21 -22.10 -6.15
CA PHE A 823 -14.76 -23.29 -5.53
C PHE A 823 -13.87 -24.53 -5.80
N THR A 824 -13.32 -24.61 -7.01
CA THR A 824 -12.33 -25.61 -7.46
C THR A 824 -11.04 -25.64 -6.64
N ASP A 825 -10.64 -24.53 -6.01
CA ASP A 825 -9.37 -24.45 -5.26
C ASP A 825 -9.46 -25.11 -3.87
N ARG A 826 -10.67 -25.23 -3.32
CA ARG A 826 -10.90 -25.63 -1.92
C ARG A 826 -10.29 -26.99 -1.57
N ALA A 827 -10.45 -27.96 -2.46
CA ALA A 827 -9.88 -29.30 -2.26
C ALA A 827 -8.34 -29.27 -2.28
N SER A 828 -7.73 -28.44 -3.13
CA SER A 828 -6.28 -28.27 -3.17
C SER A 828 -5.77 -27.59 -1.90
N ILE A 829 -6.46 -26.56 -1.39
CA ILE A 829 -6.11 -25.89 -0.13
C ILE A 829 -6.22 -26.86 1.05
N GLN A 830 -7.29 -27.66 1.13
CA GLN A 830 -7.45 -28.67 2.18
C GLN A 830 -6.32 -29.71 2.16
N GLU A 831 -5.90 -30.15 0.97
CA GLU A 831 -4.78 -31.08 0.83
C GLU A 831 -3.45 -30.45 1.26
N VAL A 832 -3.21 -29.18 0.89
CA VAL A 832 -2.04 -28.42 1.35
C VAL A 832 -2.00 -28.33 2.88
N VAL A 833 -3.13 -27.99 3.51
CA VAL A 833 -3.25 -27.94 4.97
C VAL A 833 -2.97 -29.31 5.58
N ARG A 834 -3.63 -30.37 5.10
CA ARG A 834 -3.46 -31.73 5.62
C ARG A 834 -2.00 -32.22 5.52
N ARG A 835 -1.31 -31.94 4.41
CA ARG A 835 0.12 -32.27 4.25
C ARG A 835 0.99 -31.48 5.21
N THR A 836 0.70 -30.19 5.37
CA THR A 836 1.41 -29.32 6.31
C THR A 836 1.27 -29.83 7.75
N GLU A 837 0.05 -30.18 8.19
CA GLU A 837 -0.20 -30.76 9.51
C GLU A 837 0.53 -32.09 9.72
N SER A 838 0.55 -32.95 8.70
CA SER A 838 1.29 -34.23 8.76
C SER A 838 2.81 -34.07 8.94
N ARG A 839 3.33 -32.86 8.69
CA ARG A 839 4.74 -32.47 8.85
C ARG A 839 4.97 -31.50 10.03
N GLY A 840 3.97 -31.31 10.90
CA GLY A 840 4.11 -30.52 12.12
C GLY A 840 3.45 -29.13 12.10
N GLY A 841 2.74 -28.76 11.03
CA GLY A 841 1.90 -27.54 11.00
C GLY A 841 2.63 -26.23 10.71
N GLY A 842 3.93 -26.27 10.42
CA GLY A 842 4.79 -25.09 10.28
C GLY A 842 4.48 -24.19 9.09
N ILE A 843 4.69 -22.88 9.25
CA ILE A 843 4.40 -21.86 8.24
C ILE A 843 5.34 -21.92 7.02
N ARG A 844 6.63 -22.26 7.18
CA ARG A 844 7.55 -22.47 6.04
C ARG A 844 7.21 -23.75 5.30
N THR A 845 6.79 -24.78 6.03
CA THR A 845 6.24 -26.01 5.45
C THR A 845 4.96 -25.69 4.66
N LEU A 846 4.07 -24.83 5.17
CA LEU A 846 2.87 -24.39 4.45
C LEU A 846 3.21 -23.72 3.12
N ILE A 847 4.17 -22.78 3.12
CA ILE A 847 4.63 -22.12 1.89
C ILE A 847 5.16 -23.15 0.88
N ASN A 848 5.96 -24.11 1.36
CA ASN A 848 6.46 -25.20 0.52
C ASN A 848 5.33 -26.05 -0.07
N GLU A 849 4.40 -26.53 0.74
CA GLU A 849 3.29 -27.39 0.29
C GLU A 849 2.34 -26.63 -0.66
N LEU A 850 2.11 -25.33 -0.43
CA LEU A 850 1.36 -24.48 -1.36
C LEU A 850 2.05 -24.39 -2.71
N ILE A 851 3.37 -24.15 -2.75
CA ILE A 851 4.12 -24.02 -4.01
C ILE A 851 4.17 -25.36 -4.78
N HIS A 852 4.24 -26.49 -4.08
CA HIS A 852 4.17 -27.82 -4.71
C HIS A 852 2.76 -28.22 -5.15
N SER A 853 1.73 -27.46 -4.76
CA SER A 853 0.36 -27.81 -5.07
C SER A 853 0.05 -27.56 -6.57
N PRO A 854 -0.86 -28.36 -7.17
CA PRO A 854 -1.33 -28.13 -8.54
C PRO A 854 -1.90 -26.71 -8.74
N LEU A 855 -2.46 -26.14 -7.66
CA LEU A 855 -2.96 -24.77 -7.63
C LEU A 855 -1.87 -23.74 -7.94
N PHE A 856 -0.64 -23.93 -7.43
CA PHE A 856 0.49 -23.04 -7.65
C PHE A 856 1.35 -23.45 -8.85
N THR A 857 1.46 -24.72 -9.21
CA THR A 857 2.22 -25.12 -10.40
C THR A 857 1.41 -24.94 -11.69
N GLY A 858 0.08 -24.83 -11.61
CA GLY A 858 -0.78 -24.74 -12.79
C GLY A 858 -0.95 -26.07 -13.51
N GLU A 859 -0.62 -27.19 -12.86
CA GLU A 859 -0.99 -28.52 -13.34
C GLU A 859 -2.45 -28.78 -13.00
N THR A 860 -3.26 -29.23 -13.97
CA THR A 860 -4.58 -29.74 -13.66
C THR A 860 -4.41 -31.02 -12.87
N ALA A 861 -4.79 -30.99 -11.58
CA ALA A 861 -4.80 -32.17 -10.75
C ALA A 861 -5.66 -33.24 -11.46
N ALA A 862 -5.03 -34.32 -11.94
CA ALA A 862 -5.74 -35.56 -12.14
C ALA A 862 -6.22 -35.97 -10.74
N ILE A 863 -7.47 -35.65 -10.43
CA ILE A 863 -8.10 -36.13 -9.20
C ILE A 863 -8.15 -37.65 -9.33
N GLU A 864 -7.16 -38.35 -8.77
CA GLU A 864 -7.23 -39.79 -8.60
C GLU A 864 -8.45 -40.07 -7.72
N ARG A 865 -9.48 -40.67 -8.33
CA ARG A 865 -10.58 -41.25 -7.56
C ARG A 865 -9.99 -42.29 -6.60
N PRO A 866 -10.53 -42.42 -5.37
CA PRO A 866 -10.16 -43.51 -4.49
C PRO A 866 -10.28 -44.85 -5.22
N VAL A 867 -9.21 -45.63 -5.18
CA VAL A 867 -9.07 -46.93 -5.84
C VAL A 867 -9.99 -47.95 -5.17
N ASP A 868 -10.94 -48.49 -5.94
CA ASP A 868 -11.24 -49.93 -5.99
C ASP A 868 -12.11 -50.27 -7.20
N LEU A 869 -11.51 -50.94 -8.20
CA LEU A 869 -12.01 -52.07 -9.00
C LEU A 869 -11.10 -52.35 -10.23
N PRO A 870 -10.96 -53.61 -10.67
CA PRO A 870 -9.77 -54.10 -11.39
C PRO A 870 -9.73 -53.79 -12.89
N LYS A 871 -8.49 -53.62 -13.37
CA LYS A 871 -8.07 -53.28 -14.75
C LYS A 871 -8.52 -54.31 -15.79
N SER A 872 -8.99 -53.83 -16.95
CA SER A 872 -8.94 -54.57 -18.22
C SER A 872 -8.16 -53.78 -19.28
N LYS A 873 -7.51 -54.53 -20.17
CA LYS A 873 -6.45 -54.12 -21.12
C LYS A 873 -7.00 -53.72 -22.50
N ASN A 874 -6.12 -53.04 -23.26
CA ASN A 874 -6.09 -52.77 -24.73
C ASN A 874 -6.77 -51.46 -25.18
N ALA A 875 -6.33 -50.69 -26.19
CA ALA A 875 -5.09 -50.55 -26.97
C ALA A 875 -5.26 -49.33 -27.92
N LEU A 876 -4.17 -48.59 -28.19
CA LEU A 876 -3.71 -47.92 -29.44
C LEU A 876 -4.61 -46.96 -30.28
N PHE A 877 -3.91 -45.96 -30.86
CA PHE A 877 -4.10 -45.10 -32.06
C PHE A 877 -4.05 -43.59 -31.71
N GLU A 878 -2.92 -42.91 -31.92
CA GLU A 878 -2.33 -42.34 -33.16
C GLU A 878 -2.75 -40.88 -33.43
N ALA A 879 -1.72 -40.09 -33.74
CA ALA A 879 -1.73 -38.65 -33.94
C ALA A 879 -2.35 -38.24 -35.27
N ASN A 880 -2.85 -36.99 -35.35
CA ASN A 880 -2.72 -36.20 -36.56
C ASN A 880 -2.75 -34.68 -36.31
N ASN A 881 -1.80 -34.02 -36.96
CA ASN A 881 -1.58 -32.59 -37.10
C ASN A 881 -2.80 -31.84 -37.63
N ILE A 882 -3.10 -30.65 -37.07
CA ILE A 882 -3.56 -29.49 -37.85
C ILE A 882 -2.93 -28.22 -37.28
N THR A 883 -1.94 -27.70 -38.00
CA THR A 883 -1.40 -26.34 -37.92
C THR A 883 -2.41 -25.32 -38.44
N GLY A 884 -2.69 -24.27 -37.67
CA GLY A 884 -3.51 -23.13 -38.09
C GLY A 884 -3.19 -21.88 -37.29
N ARG A 885 -2.14 -21.16 -37.68
CA ARG A 885 -1.68 -19.89 -37.09
C ARG A 885 -2.56 -18.76 -37.63
N MET A 886 -3.42 -18.17 -36.81
CA MET A 886 -4.17 -16.96 -37.16
C MET A 886 -3.36 -15.71 -36.76
N MET A 887 -2.89 -14.99 -37.77
CA MET A 887 -2.44 -13.60 -37.65
C MET A 887 -3.66 -12.70 -37.45
N MET A 888 -3.60 -11.79 -36.47
CA MET A 888 -4.51 -10.64 -36.41
C MET A 888 -3.68 -9.35 -36.38
N THR A 889 -3.50 -8.76 -37.56
CA THR A 889 -3.35 -7.32 -37.73
C THR A 889 -4.77 -6.75 -37.80
N ALA A 890 -5.23 -6.10 -36.74
CA ALA A 890 -6.49 -5.36 -36.75
C ALA A 890 -6.21 -3.88 -36.53
N THR A 891 -6.49 -3.09 -37.57
CA THR A 891 -6.56 -1.63 -37.55
C THR A 891 -7.80 -1.17 -36.77
N LEU A 892 -7.63 -0.05 -36.05
CA LEU A 892 -8.49 0.53 -35.02
C LEU A 892 -9.88 1.09 -35.46
N ALA A 893 -10.51 0.58 -36.52
CA ALA A 893 -11.69 1.22 -37.10
C ALA A 893 -13.05 0.49 -37.00
N ASP A 894 -13.13 -0.79 -36.62
CA ASP A 894 -14.39 -1.57 -36.83
C ASP A 894 -14.94 -2.36 -35.63
N ILE A 895 -14.76 -1.90 -34.39
CA ILE A 895 -15.51 -2.44 -33.23
C ILE A 895 -16.74 -1.57 -32.96
N LYS A 896 -17.91 -2.02 -33.45
CA LYS A 896 -19.20 -1.49 -33.02
C LYS A 896 -19.42 -1.85 -31.54
N SER A 897 -19.61 -0.82 -30.71
CA SER A 897 -19.98 -0.96 -29.29
C SER A 897 -21.19 -1.88 -29.11
N PRO A 898 -21.14 -2.91 -28.25
CA PRO A 898 -22.34 -3.58 -27.79
C PRO A 898 -23.13 -2.63 -26.90
N ALA A 899 -24.45 -2.61 -27.10
CA ALA A 899 -25.38 -1.77 -26.37
C ALA A 899 -25.21 -1.92 -24.86
N ILE A 900 -24.97 -0.79 -24.19
CA ILE A 900 -24.94 -0.68 -22.73
C ILE A 900 -26.34 -1.04 -22.22
N ALA A 901 -26.44 -2.16 -21.50
CA ALA A 901 -27.63 -2.49 -20.73
C ALA A 901 -27.89 -1.37 -19.71
N LYS A 902 -29.12 -0.86 -19.69
CA LYS A 902 -29.58 0.13 -18.72
C LYS A 902 -29.36 -0.41 -17.31
N VAL A 903 -28.54 0.29 -16.53
CA VAL A 903 -28.43 0.10 -15.09
C VAL A 903 -29.77 0.50 -14.47
N GLU A 904 -30.47 -0.46 -13.87
CA GLU A 904 -31.68 -0.18 -13.09
C GLU A 904 -31.34 0.71 -11.87
N PRO A 905 -32.25 1.63 -11.46
CA PRO A 905 -32.00 2.51 -10.35
C PRO A 905 -31.91 1.73 -9.03
N THR A 906 -30.88 2.02 -8.25
CA THR A 906 -30.74 1.62 -6.84
C THR A 906 -32.00 1.94 -6.04
N PRO A 907 -32.42 1.10 -5.07
CA PRO A 907 -33.63 1.35 -4.28
C PRO A 907 -33.49 2.61 -3.41
N ALA A 908 -34.63 3.26 -3.20
CA ALA A 908 -34.78 4.52 -2.47
C ALA A 908 -34.23 4.48 -1.02
N MET A 909 -33.61 5.58 -0.62
CA MET A 909 -33.15 5.87 0.73
C MET A 909 -34.30 5.85 1.76
N VAL A 910 -33.95 5.41 2.97
CA VAL A 910 -34.74 5.49 4.22
C VAL A 910 -34.98 6.95 4.61
N PRO A 911 -36.12 7.30 5.27
CA PRO A 911 -36.45 8.69 5.57
C PRO A 911 -35.50 9.23 6.64
N VAL A 912 -34.71 10.22 6.24
CA VAL A 912 -33.96 11.10 7.12
C VAL A 912 -34.96 11.93 7.95
N ALA A 913 -34.66 12.15 9.23
CA ALA A 913 -35.39 13.13 10.05
C ALA A 913 -35.61 14.43 9.25
N ASP A 914 -36.87 14.88 9.15
CA ASP A 914 -37.20 16.14 8.50
C ASP A 914 -36.50 17.30 9.22
N PHE A 915 -35.32 17.69 8.73
CA PHE A 915 -34.75 18.98 9.06
C PHE A 915 -35.69 20.04 8.49
N ALA A 916 -36.22 20.91 9.35
CA ALA A 916 -36.94 22.09 8.89
C ALA A 916 -35.95 23.01 8.17
N PHE A 917 -35.98 22.99 6.83
CA PHE A 917 -35.26 23.95 6.01
C PHE A 917 -35.99 25.29 6.15
N ASP A 918 -35.41 26.22 6.91
CA ASP A 918 -35.98 27.55 7.07
C ASP A 918 -36.01 28.26 5.70
N ASN A 919 -37.10 28.96 5.37
CA ASN A 919 -37.35 29.49 4.01
C ASN A 919 -36.31 30.54 3.53
N ASN A 920 -35.37 30.94 4.39
CA ASN A 920 -34.30 31.90 4.10
C ASN A 920 -32.88 31.29 4.04
N SER A 921 -32.70 29.97 4.20
CA SER A 921 -31.38 29.33 4.25
C SER A 921 -31.01 28.63 2.94
N SER A 922 -30.86 29.41 1.86
CA SER A 922 -30.33 28.92 0.57
C SER A 922 -29.07 29.66 0.13
N LEU A 923 -28.18 28.94 -0.57
CA LEU A 923 -26.93 29.47 -1.11
C LEU A 923 -26.91 29.30 -2.62
N GLN A 924 -26.48 30.37 -3.30
CA GLN A 924 -26.15 30.37 -4.72
C GLN A 924 -24.67 30.06 -4.87
N VAL A 925 -24.36 28.92 -5.48
CA VAL A 925 -22.99 28.41 -5.61
C VAL A 925 -22.66 28.05 -7.05
N GLN A 926 -21.37 27.99 -7.34
CA GLN A 926 -20.83 27.52 -8.61
C GLN A 926 -20.26 26.11 -8.41
N ILE A 927 -20.60 25.19 -9.31
CA ILE A 927 -20.14 23.80 -9.28
C ILE A 927 -18.88 23.68 -10.13
N ARG A 928 -17.82 23.14 -9.53
CA ARG A 928 -16.59 22.72 -10.22
C ARG A 928 -16.69 21.23 -10.54
N GLY A 929 -16.18 20.81 -11.70
CA GLY A 929 -16.25 19.43 -12.18
C GLY A 929 -17.55 19.07 -12.92
N LEU A 930 -18.40 20.06 -13.24
CA LEU A 930 -19.63 19.89 -14.02
C LEU A 930 -19.36 20.07 -15.53
N PHE A 931 -18.52 19.20 -16.10
CA PHE A 931 -18.00 19.39 -17.46
C PHE A 931 -18.83 18.73 -18.57
N ILE A 932 -19.77 17.84 -18.21
CA ILE A 932 -20.78 17.23 -19.10
C ILE A 932 -22.14 17.14 -18.39
N PRO A 933 -23.28 17.09 -19.12
CA PRO A 933 -24.61 17.07 -18.52
C PRO A 933 -24.83 15.94 -17.50
N GLU A 934 -24.27 14.75 -17.76
CA GLU A 934 -24.39 13.56 -16.91
C GLU A 934 -23.73 13.76 -15.54
N ARG A 935 -22.76 14.69 -15.43
CA ARG A 935 -22.17 15.08 -14.14
C ARG A 935 -23.16 15.84 -13.26
N GLY A 936 -24.22 16.41 -13.84
CA GLY A 936 -25.32 17.00 -13.09
C GLY A 936 -26.09 15.97 -12.28
N ASP A 937 -26.30 14.78 -12.83
CA ASP A 937 -26.95 13.68 -12.12
C ASP A 937 -26.01 13.05 -11.08
N ASP A 938 -24.69 13.01 -11.35
CA ASP A 938 -23.69 12.64 -10.34
C ASP A 938 -23.72 13.63 -9.16
N PHE A 939 -23.80 14.94 -9.43
CA PHE A 939 -23.87 15.98 -8.39
C PHE A 939 -25.20 15.93 -7.62
N ARG A 940 -26.34 15.73 -8.28
CA ARG A 940 -27.65 15.53 -7.64
C ARG A 940 -27.62 14.37 -6.66
N ARG A 941 -27.19 13.19 -7.12
CA ARG A 941 -27.07 11.98 -6.29
C ARG A 941 -26.11 12.15 -5.13
N LEU A 942 -25.09 12.99 -5.28
CA LEU A 942 -24.14 13.29 -4.22
C LEU A 942 -24.75 14.23 -3.18
N ILE A 943 -25.46 15.28 -3.60
CA ILE A 943 -26.14 16.20 -2.68
C ILE A 943 -27.28 15.51 -1.93
N ASP A 944 -28.00 14.58 -2.58
CA ASP A 944 -29.07 13.81 -1.94
C ASP A 944 -28.56 12.88 -0.81
N GLN A 945 -27.26 12.58 -0.77
CA GLN A 945 -26.64 11.85 0.35
C GLN A 945 -26.39 12.73 1.59
N PHE A 946 -26.64 14.05 1.50
CA PHE A 946 -26.49 14.99 2.60
C PHE A 946 -27.84 15.32 3.22
N PRO A 947 -28.19 14.71 4.36
CA PRO A 947 -29.47 14.97 5.00
C PRO A 947 -29.65 16.45 5.43
N GLU A 948 -28.55 17.16 5.66
CA GLU A 948 -28.52 18.57 6.06
C GLU A 948 -28.62 19.56 4.90
N THR A 949 -28.65 19.10 3.64
CA THR A 949 -28.78 19.97 2.46
C THR A 949 -29.83 19.45 1.49
N ARG A 950 -30.35 20.34 0.65
CA ARG A 950 -31.26 19.98 -0.44
C ARG A 950 -30.93 20.81 -1.66
N LEU A 951 -30.66 20.15 -2.78
CA LEU A 951 -30.51 20.84 -4.05
C LEU A 951 -31.88 21.37 -4.49
N LEU A 952 -31.99 22.69 -4.63
CA LEU A 952 -33.21 23.35 -5.10
C LEU A 952 -33.21 23.54 -6.62
N ASP A 953 -32.05 23.86 -7.18
CA ASP A 953 -31.87 24.09 -8.61
C ASP A 953 -30.43 23.79 -9.04
N LEU A 954 -30.25 23.31 -10.27
CA LEU A 954 -28.95 23.07 -10.89
C LEU A 954 -29.04 23.36 -12.38
N ASP A 955 -28.35 24.41 -12.80
CA ASP A 955 -28.19 24.80 -14.19
C ASP A 955 -26.82 24.33 -14.71
N TYR A 956 -26.86 23.42 -15.69
CA TYR A 956 -25.66 22.90 -16.34
C TYR A 956 -24.93 23.96 -17.19
N GLU A 957 -25.66 24.81 -17.92
CA GLU A 957 -25.12 25.81 -18.85
C GLU A 957 -24.31 26.90 -18.12
N THR A 958 -24.68 27.17 -16.88
CA THR A 958 -23.98 28.12 -16.01
C THR A 958 -23.16 27.42 -14.93
N ALA A 959 -23.23 26.09 -14.83
CA ALA A 959 -22.74 25.30 -13.71
C ALA A 959 -23.08 25.91 -12.34
N ALA A 960 -24.25 26.55 -12.22
CA ALA A 960 -24.73 27.18 -11.01
C ALA A 960 -25.74 26.28 -10.30
N ALA A 961 -25.72 26.29 -8.97
CA ALA A 961 -26.68 25.56 -8.17
C ALA A 961 -27.24 26.42 -7.04
N THR A 962 -28.50 26.18 -6.72
CA THR A 962 -29.15 26.71 -5.52
C THR A 962 -29.29 25.57 -4.52
N ILE A 963 -28.69 25.69 -3.35
CA ILE A 963 -28.69 24.64 -2.33
C ILE A 963 -29.29 25.20 -1.04
N ALA A 964 -30.38 24.59 -0.57
CA ALA A 964 -30.89 24.81 0.78
C ALA A 964 -30.05 24.04 1.79
N TYR A 965 -29.87 24.59 2.99
CA TYR A 965 -29.13 23.95 4.06
C TYR A 965 -29.83 24.14 5.41
N ALA A 966 -29.68 23.15 6.30
CA ALA A 966 -30.22 23.20 7.66
C ALA A 966 -29.21 23.92 8.59
N SER A 967 -29.46 25.21 8.88
CA SER A 967 -28.57 26.05 9.69
C SER A 967 -28.32 25.53 11.10
N GLU A 968 -29.25 24.74 11.65
CA GLU A 968 -29.15 24.17 13.00
C GLU A 968 -28.46 22.80 13.06
N SER A 969 -28.11 22.23 11.90
CA SER A 969 -27.35 20.97 11.83
C SER A 969 -25.96 21.14 12.44
N ASP A 970 -25.40 20.06 12.97
CA ASP A 970 -24.05 20.09 13.54
C ASP A 970 -22.99 20.50 12.51
N LEU A 971 -23.27 20.28 11.21
CA LEU A 971 -22.40 20.70 10.11
C LEU A 971 -22.43 22.21 9.86
N PHE A 972 -23.56 22.91 10.09
CA PHE A 972 -23.72 24.32 9.73
C PHE A 972 -24.02 25.27 10.92
N ARG A 973 -24.20 24.75 12.13
CA ARG A 973 -24.51 25.54 13.33
C ARG A 973 -23.48 26.65 13.56
N GLY A 974 -23.97 27.89 13.63
CA GLY A 974 -23.16 29.09 13.89
C GLY A 974 -22.18 29.48 12.77
N ALA A 975 -22.24 28.84 11.60
CA ALA A 975 -21.36 29.14 10.48
C ALA A 975 -21.85 30.35 9.67
N LYS A 976 -20.91 31.21 9.25
CA LYS A 976 -21.19 32.29 8.28
C LYS A 976 -21.39 31.71 6.87
N PRO A 977 -22.04 32.42 5.93
CA PRO A 977 -22.26 31.94 4.56
C PRO A 977 -21.00 31.44 3.85
N GLU A 978 -19.85 32.09 4.03
CA GLU A 978 -18.59 31.66 3.42
C GLU A 978 -18.10 30.32 4.00
N GLN A 979 -18.29 30.11 5.31
CA GLN A 979 -17.93 28.88 6.02
C GLN A 979 -18.87 27.72 5.66
N ILE A 980 -20.14 28.01 5.34
CA ILE A 980 -21.09 26.99 4.88
C ILE A 980 -20.68 26.48 3.49
N ILE A 981 -20.31 27.37 2.57
CA ILE A 981 -19.81 27.00 1.23
C ILE A 981 -18.52 26.17 1.37
N GLU A 982 -17.59 26.56 2.24
CA GLU A 982 -16.35 25.83 2.48
C GLU A 982 -16.60 24.42 3.05
N ARG A 983 -17.47 24.29 4.06
CA ARG A 983 -17.83 22.98 4.65
C ARG A 983 -18.52 22.07 3.63
N LEU A 984 -19.44 22.63 2.85
CA LEU A 984 -20.11 21.91 1.77
C LEU A 984 -19.11 21.48 0.69
N ASN A 985 -18.18 22.35 0.29
CA ASN A 985 -17.14 22.04 -0.68
C ASN A 985 -16.24 20.90 -0.21
N ASN A 986 -15.78 20.93 1.04
CA ASN A 986 -14.93 19.88 1.61
C ASN A 986 -15.63 18.53 1.58
N ARG A 987 -16.93 18.51 1.89
CA ARG A 987 -17.73 17.29 1.86
C ARG A 987 -17.99 16.77 0.44
N VAL A 988 -18.34 17.67 -0.49
CA VAL A 988 -18.52 17.32 -1.92
C VAL A 988 -17.22 16.79 -2.53
N ARG A 989 -16.08 17.41 -2.23
CA ARG A 989 -14.76 16.96 -2.68
C ARG A 989 -14.36 15.62 -2.06
N GLN A 990 -14.70 15.38 -0.79
CA GLN A 990 -14.43 14.10 -0.13
C GLN A 990 -15.24 12.95 -0.78
N LEU A 991 -16.54 13.13 -1.00
CA LEU A 991 -17.41 12.07 -1.54
C LEU A 991 -17.27 11.85 -3.04
N SER A 992 -16.77 12.83 -3.77
CA SER A 992 -16.55 12.72 -5.22
C SER A 992 -15.12 12.33 -5.59
N ASP A 993 -14.28 11.93 -4.63
CA ASP A 993 -12.84 11.71 -4.83
C ASP A 993 -12.16 12.89 -5.55
N GLN A 994 -12.49 14.11 -5.11
CA GLN A 994 -11.98 15.38 -5.63
C GLN A 994 -12.45 15.74 -7.06
N THR A 995 -13.41 15.00 -7.62
CA THR A 995 -13.87 15.22 -9.01
C THR A 995 -15.02 16.21 -9.15
N LEU A 996 -15.70 16.59 -8.06
CA LEU A 996 -16.68 17.69 -7.98
C LEU A 996 -16.30 18.64 -6.84
N GLY A 997 -16.69 19.90 -6.96
CA GLY A 997 -16.49 20.90 -5.92
C GLY A 997 -17.57 21.97 -5.96
N VAL A 998 -17.67 22.72 -4.87
CA VAL A 998 -18.63 23.82 -4.71
C VAL A 998 -17.83 25.07 -4.33
N VAL A 999 -18.05 26.17 -5.04
CA VAL A 999 -17.39 27.45 -4.73
C VAL A 999 -18.41 28.57 -4.72
N ALA A 1000 -18.05 29.70 -4.10
CA ALA A 1000 -18.89 30.90 -4.18
C ALA A 1000 -19.09 31.31 -5.64
N ARG A 1001 -20.30 31.75 -5.98
CA ARG A 1001 -20.63 32.22 -7.33
C ARG A 1001 -19.73 33.39 -7.71
N SER A 1002 -19.18 33.36 -8.93
CA SER A 1002 -18.36 34.46 -9.44
C SER A 1002 -19.16 35.77 -9.42
N SER A 1003 -18.52 36.86 -8.97
CA SER A 1003 -19.11 38.20 -8.93
C SER A 1003 -19.03 38.93 -10.28
N VAL A 1004 -18.42 38.32 -11.30
CA VAL A 1004 -18.30 38.89 -12.64
C VAL A 1004 -19.60 38.63 -13.42
N PRO A 1005 -20.34 39.68 -13.83
CA PRO A 1005 -21.56 39.51 -14.62
C PRO A 1005 -21.26 38.80 -15.94
N ARG A 1006 -22.16 37.91 -16.39
CA ARG A 1006 -21.98 37.09 -17.60
C ARG A 1006 -21.80 37.94 -18.86
N GLU A 1007 -22.32 39.17 -18.88
CA GLU A 1007 -22.13 40.11 -20.00
C GLU A 1007 -20.69 40.63 -20.12
N LYS A 1008 -19.88 40.50 -19.06
CA LYS A 1008 -18.45 40.86 -19.05
C LYS A 1008 -17.54 39.67 -19.38
N LEU A 1009 -18.10 38.47 -19.55
CA LEU A 1009 -17.35 37.27 -19.89
C LEU A 1009 -17.40 37.03 -21.39
N GLN A 1010 -16.27 36.63 -21.96
CA GLN A 1010 -16.18 36.21 -23.34
C GLN A 1010 -16.30 34.69 -23.41
N ARG A 1011 -17.18 34.19 -24.30
CA ARG A 1011 -17.31 32.75 -24.57
C ARG A 1011 -16.32 32.34 -25.65
N VAL A 1012 -15.52 31.31 -25.37
CA VAL A 1012 -14.57 30.70 -26.29
C VAL A 1012 -14.97 29.24 -26.50
N GLU A 1013 -15.15 28.84 -27.76
CA GLU A 1013 -15.42 27.45 -28.14
C GLU A 1013 -14.16 26.83 -28.76
N LEU A 1014 -13.81 25.63 -28.32
CA LEU A 1014 -12.64 24.89 -28.76
C LEU A 1014 -13.09 23.53 -29.27
N GLY A 1015 -12.90 23.27 -30.58
CA GLY A 1015 -13.05 21.93 -31.14
C GLY A 1015 -11.82 21.09 -30.78
N ILE A 1016 -12.03 19.91 -30.18
CA ILE A 1016 -10.94 19.07 -29.66
C ILE A 1016 -10.97 17.71 -30.37
N VAL A 1017 -9.91 17.47 -31.15
CA VAL A 1017 -9.68 16.19 -31.82
C VAL A 1017 -9.22 15.17 -30.77
N GLY A 1018 -9.90 14.01 -30.69
CA GLY A 1018 -9.58 12.95 -29.72
C GLY A 1018 -10.31 13.05 -28.37
N LEU A 1019 -11.35 13.88 -28.28
CA LEU A 1019 -12.23 13.93 -27.11
C LEU A 1019 -13.33 12.86 -27.22
N ASP A 1020 -13.02 11.60 -26.93
CA ASP A 1020 -13.91 10.44 -27.19
C ASP A 1020 -14.48 9.78 -25.92
N CYS A 1021 -14.11 10.26 -24.74
CA CYS A 1021 -14.46 9.62 -23.47
C CYS A 1021 -14.74 10.61 -22.32
N LYS A 1022 -15.51 10.19 -21.30
CA LYS A 1022 -15.80 11.00 -20.10
C LYS A 1022 -14.53 11.42 -19.34
N ALA A 1023 -13.49 10.58 -19.32
CA ALA A 1023 -12.20 10.92 -18.71
C ALA A 1023 -11.41 11.95 -19.53
N CYS A 1024 -11.54 11.91 -20.86
CA CYS A 1024 -10.94 12.83 -21.80
C CYS A 1024 -11.54 14.24 -21.61
N SER A 1025 -12.87 14.30 -21.49
CA SER A 1025 -13.63 15.50 -21.06
C SER A 1025 -13.15 16.08 -19.73
N LEU A 1026 -12.95 15.23 -18.71
CA LEU A 1026 -12.40 15.67 -17.42
C LEU A 1026 -10.98 16.23 -17.56
N GLY A 1027 -10.13 15.58 -18.36
CA GLY A 1027 -8.76 16.03 -18.63
C GLY A 1027 -8.74 17.44 -19.24
N VAL A 1028 -9.53 17.66 -20.29
CA VAL A 1028 -9.68 18.98 -20.93
C VAL A 1028 -10.23 20.01 -19.96
N TYR A 1029 -11.29 19.68 -19.22
CA TYR A 1029 -11.87 20.57 -18.21
C TYR A 1029 -10.85 20.99 -17.16
N ASN A 1030 -10.02 20.07 -16.67
CA ASN A 1030 -9.00 20.35 -15.67
C ASN A 1030 -7.91 21.28 -16.18
N VAL A 1031 -7.57 21.20 -17.48
CA VAL A 1031 -6.63 22.14 -18.11
C VAL A 1031 -7.27 23.53 -18.19
N LEU A 1032 -8.47 23.63 -18.77
CA LEU A 1032 -9.14 24.93 -18.97
C LEU A 1032 -9.46 25.63 -17.64
N SER A 1033 -9.95 24.90 -16.64
CA SER A 1033 -10.34 25.46 -15.34
C SER A 1033 -9.17 25.97 -14.49
N ARG A 1034 -7.92 25.65 -14.87
CA ARG A 1034 -6.70 26.13 -14.20
C ARG A 1034 -6.09 27.37 -14.87
N ILE A 1035 -6.57 27.76 -16.04
CA ILE A 1035 -6.10 28.96 -16.74
C ILE A 1035 -6.61 30.20 -15.98
N GLU A 1036 -5.70 31.12 -15.67
CA GLU A 1036 -6.03 32.37 -14.98
C GLU A 1036 -7.00 33.21 -15.82
N GLY A 1037 -8.11 33.63 -15.21
CA GLY A 1037 -9.17 34.37 -15.90
C GLY A 1037 -10.29 33.50 -16.48
N VAL A 1038 -10.18 32.16 -16.48
CA VAL A 1038 -11.30 31.27 -16.81
C VAL A 1038 -12.26 31.17 -15.62
N GLU A 1039 -13.43 31.79 -15.76
CA GLU A 1039 -14.45 31.82 -14.72
C GLU A 1039 -15.32 30.54 -14.76
N GLN A 1040 -15.59 29.99 -15.95
CA GLN A 1040 -16.33 28.74 -16.16
C GLN A 1040 -15.78 27.94 -17.34
N ALA A 1041 -15.86 26.61 -17.30
CA ALA A 1041 -15.48 25.75 -18.42
C ALA A 1041 -16.35 24.48 -18.48
N THR A 1042 -16.60 23.97 -19.68
CA THR A 1042 -17.22 22.65 -19.95
C THR A 1042 -16.44 21.93 -21.05
N ALA A 1043 -16.52 20.61 -21.11
CA ALA A 1043 -15.84 19.80 -22.12
C ALA A 1043 -16.64 18.53 -22.37
N SER A 1044 -17.25 18.42 -23.55
CA SER A 1044 -18.18 17.35 -23.93
C SER A 1044 -17.59 16.47 -25.04
N PHE A 1045 -17.36 15.20 -24.72
CA PHE A 1045 -16.96 14.20 -25.71
C PHE A 1045 -18.10 13.83 -26.69
N HIS A 1046 -19.36 14.12 -26.34
CA HIS A 1046 -20.48 13.96 -27.24
C HIS A 1046 -20.40 14.94 -28.42
N ASP A 1047 -19.96 16.17 -28.13
CA ASP A 1047 -19.92 17.26 -29.11
C ASP A 1047 -18.51 17.48 -29.67
N GLY A 1048 -17.50 16.80 -29.12
CA GLY A 1048 -16.09 16.98 -29.45
C GLY A 1048 -15.59 18.40 -29.17
N GLN A 1049 -16.20 19.09 -28.20
CA GLN A 1049 -16.00 20.51 -27.95
C GLN A 1049 -15.80 20.83 -26.47
N ALA A 1050 -15.03 21.88 -26.21
CA ALA A 1050 -14.94 22.52 -24.91
C ALA A 1050 -15.30 24.00 -25.00
N ILE A 1051 -15.97 24.51 -23.97
CA ILE A 1051 -16.40 25.90 -23.89
C ILE A 1051 -15.77 26.50 -22.66
N ALA A 1052 -15.12 27.65 -22.78
CA ALA A 1052 -14.60 28.43 -21.67
C ALA A 1052 -15.22 29.83 -21.65
N TRP A 1053 -15.63 30.28 -20.48
CA TRP A 1053 -16.06 31.66 -20.23
C TRP A 1053 -14.93 32.40 -19.53
N ILE A 1054 -14.28 33.28 -20.27
CA ILE A 1054 -13.06 33.97 -19.84
C ILE A 1054 -13.36 35.41 -19.47
N ASN A 1055 -12.70 35.89 -18.42
CA ASN A 1055 -12.67 37.29 -18.06
C ASN A 1055 -11.51 37.97 -18.83
N PRO A 1056 -11.78 38.74 -19.89
CA PRO A 1056 -10.73 39.30 -20.75
C PRO A 1056 -9.82 40.31 -20.03
N GLU A 1057 -10.22 40.84 -18.86
CA GLU A 1057 -9.37 41.73 -18.05
C GLU A 1057 -8.33 40.96 -17.22
N LYS A 1058 -8.53 39.66 -16.99
CA LYS A 1058 -7.66 38.79 -16.18
C LYS A 1058 -6.95 37.70 -16.99
N THR A 1059 -7.34 37.49 -18.24
CA THR A 1059 -6.83 36.41 -19.09
C THR A 1059 -5.64 36.92 -19.92
N ASN A 1060 -4.48 36.28 -19.81
CA ASN A 1060 -3.33 36.56 -20.67
C ASN A 1060 -3.62 36.07 -22.10
N ARG A 1061 -3.45 36.93 -23.12
CA ARG A 1061 -3.73 36.61 -24.53
C ARG A 1061 -2.91 35.45 -25.11
N GLU A 1062 -1.80 35.07 -24.48
CA GLU A 1062 -0.96 33.91 -24.87
C GLU A 1062 -1.41 32.57 -24.25
N ALA A 1063 -2.24 32.58 -23.20
CA ALA A 1063 -2.75 31.40 -22.51
C ALA A 1063 -4.15 31.02 -23.03
#